data_AF-A0A6N2KJ28-F1
#
_entry.id   AF-A0A6N2KJ28-F1
#
_cell.length_a   1.000
_cell.length_b   1.000
_cell.length_c   1.000
_cell.angle_alpha   90.00
_cell.angle_beta   90.00
_cell.angle_gamma   90.00
#
_symmetry.space_group_name_H-M   'P 1'
#
loop_
_entity.id
_entity.type
_entity.pdbx_description
1 polymer ?
#
loop_
_entity_poly.entity_id
_entity_poly.type
_entity_poly.pdbx_seq_one_letter_code
_entity_poly.pdbx_strand_id
1 'polypeptide(L)'
;MNDSVRVFLGRHGIRQLRTVGRWTSIHHTMPIQPGQALSTISQSLFRCIVVLPRRGIPYPFPAPHKEVVVVLGEHSDPEWWKSDTEAVINEALKSGLAPNVSMLTQLMAIRDLSQLVLHRVFKYILNGKTYMLRLINAALNEELFFKIAGHKLTVVEVDAIYVKPFKTDTVLIAPGQTTNVLVTAQKNPGKYLIAASPFMDAPIAVDNMTATATLHYSGALANSPTTLAIPPPKNATAVANQFTNSLRSLNSKKFPAKVPMTVDHNLFFTVGLGINPCPSCKAGNGSRVVASINNVTFVMPTTALLQAHFFNISGVFTTDFPAKPPHAELQLDSPTCHARYRDHIPENHPIHLHGFNFFAVGRGVGNYNPKTDPKKFNLVDPVERNTIGVPSGGWVAIRFRADNPGNCCLVFSFGSPQLRSLVHALPSRGAHSWGLKMAFLVDNGKGPKELCSSKRIVTVNGRSPGPTLYAREDDTVLVKVVNHVKYNVSIHWHGIRQLRTGWADGPAYITQCPIQPGQSFVYNFTITGQRGTLLWHAHILWLRATVHGAIVVLPRRGIPYPFPAPHKEVVVVLAEWWKSDTEVVINEALKSGLAPNVSDAHTINGHPGAVSTCSSQGGFTLPVQSGKTYMLRLINAALNEELFFKIAGHKLTVVEVDAIYVKPFKTDTVLIAPGQTTNVLVTAQKNPGKYLIAVPPHSWTLRLQWTT
;
A
#
# COMPACT_ATOMS: atom_id res chain seq x y z
N MET A 1 -3.78 8.93 -16.44
CA MET A 1 -4.65 7.83 -16.06
C MET A 1 -4.41 6.70 -17.01
N ASN A 2 -4.09 5.52 -16.51
CA ASN A 2 -4.35 4.34 -17.28
C ASN A 2 -5.43 3.51 -16.55
N ASP A 3 -6.57 3.30 -17.18
CA ASP A 3 -7.66 2.41 -16.75
C ASP A 3 -7.07 1.04 -16.40
N SER A 4 -6.95 0.64 -15.13
CA SER A 4 -6.17 -0.56 -14.79
C SER A 4 -7.03 -1.79 -14.50
N VAL A 5 -6.77 -2.92 -15.17
CA VAL A 5 -7.25 -4.25 -14.79
C VAL A 5 -6.34 -4.82 -13.70
N ARG A 6 -6.88 -5.33 -12.58
CA ARG A 6 -6.04 -5.93 -11.54
C ARG A 6 -5.87 -7.43 -11.76
N VAL A 7 -4.61 -7.89 -11.74
CA VAL A 7 -4.24 -9.30 -11.93
C VAL A 7 -3.52 -9.81 -10.69
N PHE A 8 -4.10 -10.80 -10.01
CA PHE A 8 -3.47 -11.53 -8.89
C PHE A 8 -2.84 -12.82 -9.40
N LEU A 9 -1.50 -12.92 -9.34
CA LEU A 9 -0.76 -14.14 -9.67
C LEU A 9 -0.60 -14.99 -8.41
N GLY A 10 -1.34 -16.09 -8.33
CA GLY A 10 -1.18 -17.09 -7.28
C GLY A 10 0.03 -17.99 -7.56
N ARG A 11 1.17 -17.77 -6.90
CA ARG A 11 2.18 -18.81 -6.71
C ARG A 11 1.90 -19.51 -5.39
N HIS A 12 1.79 -20.83 -5.39
CA HIS A 12 2.01 -21.63 -4.18
C HIS A 12 3.47 -21.48 -3.75
N GLY A 13 3.73 -20.40 -3.02
CA GLY A 13 5.04 -19.96 -2.57
C GLY A 13 4.99 -18.83 -1.55
N ILE A 14 3.80 -18.39 -1.10
CA ILE A 14 3.66 -17.64 0.14
C ILE A 14 3.81 -18.63 1.30
N ARG A 15 5.06 -18.89 1.68
CA ARG A 15 5.39 -19.40 3.01
C ARG A 15 6.30 -18.40 3.71
N GLN A 16 5.67 -17.38 4.30
CA GLN A 16 5.78 -16.99 5.71
C GLN A 16 5.16 -15.60 5.90
N LEU A 17 3.83 -15.51 5.81
CA LEU A 17 3.11 -14.77 6.84
C LEU A 17 2.97 -15.78 7.98
N ARG A 18 3.74 -15.62 9.05
CA ARG A 18 3.45 -16.38 10.28
C ARG A 18 2.28 -15.70 10.95
N THR A 19 1.06 -16.19 10.70
CA THR A 19 0.00 -16.08 11.69
C THR A 19 0.40 -16.98 12.86
N VAL A 20 0.54 -16.40 14.05
CA VAL A 20 0.73 -17.19 15.28
C VAL A 20 -0.67 -17.58 15.76
N GLY A 21 -1.00 -18.87 15.66
CA GLY A 21 -2.27 -19.45 16.14
C GLY A 21 -2.66 -20.71 15.36
N ARG A 22 -2.75 -21.86 16.05
CA ARG A 22 -3.29 -23.12 15.49
C ARG A 22 -4.77 -22.94 15.16
N TRP A 23 -5.20 -23.44 14.01
CA TRP A 23 -6.61 -23.67 13.72
C TRP A 23 -7.11 -24.80 14.62
N THR A 24 -7.90 -24.49 15.63
CA THR A 24 -8.88 -25.44 16.19
C THR A 24 -10.24 -24.99 15.69
N SER A 25 -10.77 -25.71 14.71
CA SER A 25 -12.19 -25.66 14.36
C SER A 25 -12.99 -26.08 15.60
N ILE A 26 -13.73 -25.16 16.20
CA ILE A 26 -14.89 -25.53 17.01
C ILE A 26 -16.07 -25.41 16.05
N HIS A 27 -16.43 -26.52 15.43
CA HIS A 27 -17.73 -26.67 14.78
C HIS A 27 -18.80 -26.70 15.86
N HIS A 28 -19.47 -25.57 16.12
CA HIS A 28 -20.85 -25.60 16.56
C HIS A 28 -21.72 -25.27 15.35
N THR A 29 -22.18 -26.32 14.67
CA THR A 29 -23.32 -26.25 13.76
C THR A 29 -24.60 -26.12 14.61
N MET A 30 -25.24 -24.95 14.58
CA MET A 30 -26.68 -24.84 14.83
C MET A 30 -27.34 -24.32 13.56
N PRO A 31 -28.46 -24.92 13.10
CA PRO A 31 -29.16 -24.48 11.89
C PRO A 31 -29.94 -23.20 12.18
N ILE A 32 -29.70 -22.15 11.40
CA ILE A 32 -30.41 -20.86 11.49
C ILE A 32 -31.62 -20.91 10.55
N GLN A 33 -32.83 -20.73 11.11
CA GLN A 33 -34.05 -20.46 10.32
C GLN A 33 -34.12 -19.00 9.86
N PRO A 34 -34.81 -18.69 8.75
CA PRO A 34 -34.90 -17.33 8.22
C PRO A 34 -35.74 -16.45 9.16
N GLY A 35 -35.14 -15.39 9.71
CA GLY A 35 -35.88 -14.38 10.50
C GLY A 35 -35.20 -13.83 11.76
N GLN A 36 -34.02 -14.31 12.16
CA GLN A 36 -33.28 -13.72 13.29
C GLN A 36 -32.29 -12.64 12.84
N ALA A 37 -32.37 -11.48 13.48
CA ALA A 37 -31.46 -10.36 13.29
C ALA A 37 -30.02 -10.74 13.70
N LEU A 38 -29.04 -10.28 12.90
CA LEU A 38 -27.60 -10.36 13.16
C LEU A 38 -27.19 -9.48 14.34
N SER A 39 -27.65 -9.76 15.57
CA SER A 39 -27.36 -8.94 16.75
C SER A 39 -26.43 -9.59 17.78
N THR A 40 -25.62 -10.59 17.39
CA THR A 40 -24.83 -11.37 18.38
C THR A 40 -23.41 -11.74 17.96
N ILE A 41 -22.80 -11.00 17.03
CA ILE A 41 -21.37 -11.18 16.69
C ILE A 41 -20.64 -9.83 16.76
N SER A 42 -20.53 -9.28 17.97
CA SER A 42 -19.58 -8.19 18.29
C SER A 42 -18.32 -8.83 18.87
N GLN A 43 -17.43 -9.32 18.00
CA GLN A 43 -16.08 -9.76 18.39
C GLN A 43 -15.06 -8.74 17.90
N SER A 44 -14.15 -8.34 18.80
CA SER A 44 -13.01 -7.44 18.53
C SER A 44 -12.08 -8.01 17.44
N LEU A 45 -12.15 -7.42 16.24
CA LEU A 45 -11.32 -7.84 15.10
C LEU A 45 -10.08 -6.96 14.95
N PHE A 46 -9.01 -7.25 15.69
CA PHE A 46 -7.67 -6.79 15.35
C PHE A 46 -6.64 -7.93 15.41
N ARG A 47 -5.67 -7.91 14.50
CA ARG A 47 -4.53 -8.85 14.48
C ARG A 47 -3.27 -8.12 14.07
N CYS A 48 -2.13 -8.64 14.54
CA CYS A 48 -0.82 -8.07 14.27
C CYS A 48 -0.29 -8.55 12.91
N ILE A 49 0.33 -7.64 12.17
CA ILE A 49 1.07 -7.94 10.94
C ILE A 49 2.55 -7.73 11.22
N VAL A 50 3.37 -8.75 10.99
CA VAL A 50 4.83 -8.65 11.12
C VAL A 50 5.43 -8.75 9.73
N VAL A 51 6.09 -7.67 9.30
CA VAL A 51 6.85 -7.63 8.04
C VAL A 51 8.32 -7.88 8.34
N LEU A 52 8.82 -9.04 7.94
CA LEU A 52 10.23 -9.39 8.09
C LEU A 52 11.08 -8.87 6.92
N PRO A 53 12.38 -8.61 7.13
CA PRO A 53 13.28 -8.28 6.04
C PRO A 53 13.26 -9.35 4.93
N ARG A 54 13.39 -8.92 3.67
CA ARG A 54 13.49 -9.86 2.54
C ARG A 54 14.71 -10.76 2.72
N ARG A 55 14.60 -12.03 2.29
CA ARG A 55 15.71 -13.00 2.37
C ARG A 55 16.98 -12.42 1.74
N GLY A 56 18.09 -12.49 2.48
CA GLY A 56 19.38 -11.92 2.07
C GLY A 56 19.59 -10.44 2.44
N ILE A 57 18.57 -9.77 2.98
CA ILE A 57 18.68 -8.40 3.49
C ILE A 57 18.56 -8.45 5.02
N PRO A 58 19.65 -8.30 5.79
CA PRO A 58 19.56 -8.26 7.25
C PRO A 58 18.95 -6.94 7.74
N TYR A 59 18.49 -6.93 9.00
CA TYR A 59 18.17 -5.72 9.75
C TYR A 59 19.34 -4.72 9.70
N PRO A 60 19.08 -3.40 9.78
CA PRO A 60 20.13 -2.38 9.90
C PRO A 60 20.82 -2.36 11.28
N PHE A 61 20.41 -3.24 12.19
CA PHE A 61 20.95 -3.44 13.54
C PHE A 61 21.18 -4.94 13.79
N PRO A 62 21.97 -5.33 14.81
CA PRO A 62 22.18 -6.73 15.15
C PRO A 62 20.87 -7.48 15.36
N ALA A 63 20.76 -8.67 14.79
CA ALA A 63 19.53 -9.46 14.87
C ALA A 63 19.16 -9.76 16.33
N PRO A 64 17.91 -9.51 16.75
CA PRO A 64 17.49 -9.79 18.11
C PRO A 64 17.47 -11.31 18.37
N HIS A 65 17.70 -11.70 19.62
CA HIS A 65 17.63 -13.09 20.05
C HIS A 65 16.20 -13.66 19.90
N LYS A 66 15.18 -12.85 20.25
CA LYS A 66 13.76 -13.13 20.01
C LYS A 66 12.99 -11.83 19.74
N GLU A 67 11.89 -11.96 19.03
CA GLU A 67 10.93 -10.88 18.77
C GLU A 67 9.60 -11.20 19.44
N VAL A 68 8.97 -10.19 20.04
CA VAL A 68 7.68 -10.31 20.71
C VAL A 68 6.78 -9.16 20.30
N VAL A 69 5.52 -9.47 20.04
CA VAL A 69 4.50 -8.46 19.76
C VAL A 69 3.82 -8.07 21.08
N VAL A 70 3.69 -6.78 21.31
CA VAL A 70 3.07 -6.19 22.49
C VAL A 70 1.94 -5.31 22.00
N VAL A 71 0.70 -5.77 22.23
CA VAL A 71 -0.49 -4.99 21.87
C VAL A 71 -0.97 -4.26 23.12
N LEU A 72 -1.07 -2.94 23.01
CA LEU A 72 -1.64 -2.05 24.01
C LEU A 72 -3.04 -1.69 23.52
N GLY A 73 -4.05 -1.95 24.33
CA GLY A 73 -5.44 -1.69 23.96
C GLY A 73 -6.43 -2.33 24.91
N GLU A 74 -7.70 -2.02 24.69
CA GLU A 74 -8.83 -2.57 25.44
C GLU A 74 -9.20 -3.94 24.83
N HIS A 75 -9.19 -5.01 25.63
CA HIS A 75 -9.60 -6.34 25.16
C HIS A 75 -11.09 -6.53 25.44
N SER A 76 -11.88 -6.99 24.46
CA SER A 76 -13.31 -7.26 24.65
C SER A 76 -13.55 -8.72 25.10
N ASP A 77 -12.91 -9.13 26.20
CA ASP A 77 -13.50 -10.25 26.93
C ASP A 77 -14.82 -9.72 27.55
N PRO A 78 -15.89 -10.53 27.71
CA PRO A 78 -17.15 -10.12 28.34
C PRO A 78 -16.98 -9.54 29.76
N GLU A 79 -15.78 -9.63 30.33
CA GLU A 79 -15.39 -9.11 31.64
C GLU A 79 -14.84 -7.67 31.63
N TRP A 80 -14.51 -7.10 30.46
CA TRP A 80 -13.83 -5.78 30.37
C TRP A 80 -14.77 -4.59 30.10
N TRP A 81 -15.81 -4.79 29.29
CA TRP A 81 -16.91 -3.82 29.12
C TRP A 81 -18.15 -4.41 29.78
N LYS A 82 -18.81 -3.68 30.70
CA LYS A 82 -20.07 -4.18 31.29
C LYS A 82 -21.26 -4.15 30.31
N SER A 83 -21.08 -3.61 29.10
CA SER A 83 -22.08 -3.53 28.03
C SER A 83 -21.47 -3.74 26.66
N ASP A 84 -22.27 -4.24 25.72
CA ASP A 84 -21.90 -4.36 24.32
C ASP A 84 -21.39 -3.01 23.76
N THR A 85 -20.21 -3.03 23.15
CA THR A 85 -19.62 -1.88 22.45
C THR A 85 -20.60 -1.27 21.45
N GLU A 86 -21.42 -2.09 20.77
CA GLU A 86 -22.44 -1.58 19.84
C GLU A 86 -23.58 -0.84 20.56
N ALA A 87 -23.96 -1.28 21.75
CA ALA A 87 -24.99 -0.61 22.56
C ALA A 87 -24.53 0.77 23.02
N VAL A 88 -23.28 0.92 23.46
CA VAL A 88 -22.74 2.21 23.91
C VAL A 88 -22.59 3.20 22.74
N ILE A 89 -22.24 2.72 21.53
CA ILE A 89 -22.22 3.53 20.30
C ILE A 89 -23.62 4.08 20.02
N ASN A 90 -24.62 3.20 20.05
CA ASN A 90 -25.98 3.54 19.72
C ASN A 90 -26.60 4.52 20.73
N GLU A 91 -26.20 4.45 21.99
CA GLU A 91 -26.61 5.41 23.01
C GLU A 91 -26.01 6.81 22.79
N ALA A 92 -24.70 6.89 22.50
CA ALA A 92 -24.03 8.15 22.19
C ALA A 92 -24.63 8.85 20.94
N LEU A 93 -24.95 8.06 19.91
CA LEU A 93 -25.62 8.57 18.70
C LEU A 93 -27.03 9.10 18.98
N LYS A 94 -27.78 8.49 19.92
CA LYS A 94 -29.13 8.91 20.31
C LYS A 94 -29.13 10.15 21.22
N SER A 95 -28.15 10.25 22.12
CA SER A 95 -28.08 11.33 23.10
C SER A 95 -27.55 12.64 22.50
N GLY A 96 -26.73 12.56 21.43
CA GLY A 96 -26.03 13.71 20.85
C GLY A 96 -24.82 14.17 21.67
N LEU A 97 -24.53 13.48 22.78
CA LEU A 97 -23.45 13.75 23.71
C LEU A 97 -22.60 12.50 23.93
N ALA A 98 -21.35 12.68 24.36
CA ALA A 98 -20.58 11.62 24.98
C ALA A 98 -21.34 11.08 26.22
N PRO A 99 -21.51 9.75 26.41
CA PRO A 99 -22.20 9.20 27.58
C PRO A 99 -21.56 9.65 28.90
N ASN A 100 -22.40 9.78 29.93
CA ASN A 100 -22.07 10.39 31.21
C ASN A 100 -21.07 9.52 32.01
N VAL A 101 -20.08 10.17 32.63
CA VAL A 101 -18.99 9.53 33.40
C VAL A 101 -19.51 8.65 34.55
N SER A 102 -20.68 8.94 35.13
CA SER A 102 -21.28 8.10 36.19
C SER A 102 -21.91 6.81 35.66
N MET A 103 -22.43 6.83 34.43
CA MET A 103 -22.95 5.64 33.76
C MET A 103 -21.80 4.78 33.25
N LEU A 104 -20.72 5.42 32.78
CA LEU A 104 -19.45 4.79 32.41
C LEU A 104 -18.71 4.18 33.61
N THR A 105 -18.68 4.76 34.81
CA THR A 105 -18.12 4.03 35.99
C THR A 105 -18.99 2.84 36.40
N GLN A 106 -20.31 2.92 36.20
CA GLN A 106 -21.21 1.78 36.36
C GLN A 106 -21.20 0.79 35.19
N LEU A 107 -20.63 1.13 34.02
CA LEU A 107 -20.47 0.27 32.83
C LEU A 107 -19.01 -0.16 32.55
N MET A 108 -18.03 0.41 33.26
CA MET A 108 -16.59 0.14 33.17
C MET A 108 -15.98 -0.29 34.51
N ALA A 109 -16.79 -0.63 35.52
CA ALA A 109 -16.21 -1.27 36.71
C ALA A 109 -15.75 -2.68 36.32
N ILE A 110 -14.48 -2.79 36.01
CA ILE A 110 -13.72 -4.04 35.93
C ILE A 110 -14.12 -4.87 37.15
N ARG A 111 -14.78 -5.99 36.92
CA ARG A 111 -14.89 -7.02 37.95
C ARG A 111 -13.47 -7.55 38.12
N ASP A 112 -12.91 -7.24 39.28
CA ASP A 112 -11.66 -7.79 39.80
C ASP A 112 -10.34 -7.11 39.36
N LEU A 113 -9.61 -6.66 40.38
CA LEU A 113 -8.47 -5.72 40.36
C LEU A 113 -7.16 -6.30 39.80
N SER A 114 -7.22 -7.31 38.93
CA SER A 114 -6.05 -8.13 38.55
C SER A 114 -5.78 -8.30 37.05
N GLN A 115 -6.65 -7.81 36.14
CA GLN A 115 -6.68 -8.34 34.77
C GLN A 115 -6.53 -7.36 33.60
N LEU A 116 -5.76 -6.27 33.72
CA LEU A 116 -5.06 -5.68 32.56
C LEU A 116 -3.86 -6.57 32.19
N VAL A 117 -4.11 -7.85 31.87
CA VAL A 117 -3.06 -8.83 31.63
C VAL A 117 -2.55 -8.66 30.20
N LEU A 118 -1.37 -8.03 30.07
CA LEU A 118 -0.47 -8.24 28.95
C LEU A 118 -0.12 -9.75 28.87
N HIS A 119 -0.96 -10.51 28.16
CA HIS A 119 -0.82 -11.96 28.04
C HIS A 119 0.56 -12.31 27.45
N ARG A 120 1.44 -12.85 28.30
CA ARG A 120 2.70 -13.53 27.95
C ARG A 120 3.74 -12.69 27.18
N VAL A 121 4.22 -11.58 27.74
CA VAL A 121 5.32 -10.82 27.09
C VAL A 121 6.65 -11.60 27.14
N PHE A 122 7.02 -12.27 28.24
CA PHE A 122 8.10 -13.28 28.24
C PHE A 122 7.98 -14.28 29.40
N LYS A 123 8.03 -15.58 29.10
CA LYS A 123 8.52 -16.59 30.05
C LYS A 123 10.02 -16.78 29.78
N TYR A 124 10.86 -16.27 30.69
CA TYR A 124 12.32 -16.49 30.75
C TYR A 124 13.16 -15.77 29.68
N ILE A 125 13.54 -14.51 29.94
CA ILE A 125 14.61 -13.82 29.20
C ILE A 125 15.99 -14.20 29.73
N LEU A 126 16.96 -14.35 28.84
CA LEU A 126 18.34 -14.73 29.16
C LEU A 126 19.18 -13.48 29.35
N ASN A 127 19.99 -13.47 30.40
CA ASN A 127 20.93 -12.38 30.66
C ASN A 127 21.93 -12.23 29.47
N GLY A 128 22.26 -11.00 29.13
CA GLY A 128 23.12 -10.62 28.01
C GLY A 128 22.48 -10.69 26.62
N LYS A 129 21.23 -11.16 26.48
CA LYS A 129 20.53 -11.23 25.18
C LYS A 129 19.72 -9.96 24.90
N THR A 130 19.57 -9.64 23.61
CA THR A 130 18.74 -8.52 23.14
C THR A 130 17.44 -9.03 22.53
N TYR A 131 16.33 -8.43 22.93
CA TYR A 131 14.98 -8.77 22.50
C TYR A 131 14.36 -7.60 21.74
N MET A 132 13.57 -7.87 20.70
CA MET A 132 12.80 -6.83 20.02
C MET A 132 11.34 -6.90 20.44
N LEU A 133 10.83 -5.81 20.98
CA LEU A 133 9.41 -5.61 21.27
C LEU A 133 8.78 -4.81 20.13
N ARG A 134 7.72 -5.36 19.53
CA ARG A 134 6.91 -4.70 18.49
C ARG A 134 5.67 -4.15 19.17
N LEU A 135 5.75 -2.90 19.61
CA LEU A 135 4.67 -2.21 20.31
C LEU A 135 3.62 -1.77 19.30
N ILE A 136 2.35 -2.04 19.59
CA ILE A 136 1.21 -1.65 18.78
C ILE A 136 0.21 -1.00 19.72
N ASN A 137 -0.18 0.25 19.46
CA ASN A 137 -1.30 0.86 20.17
C ASN A 137 -2.59 0.64 19.35
N ALA A 138 -3.39 -0.32 19.79
CA ALA A 138 -4.73 -0.65 19.32
C ALA A 138 -5.81 -0.12 20.28
N ALA A 139 -5.45 0.72 21.26
CA ALA A 139 -6.41 1.44 22.08
C ALA A 139 -7.22 2.42 21.22
N LEU A 140 -8.41 2.74 21.68
CA LEU A 140 -9.33 3.60 20.96
C LEU A 140 -9.07 5.08 21.22
N ASN A 141 -8.70 5.45 22.45
CA ASN A 141 -8.82 6.84 22.90
C ASN A 141 -7.49 7.47 23.33
N GLU A 142 -6.54 6.69 23.85
CA GLU A 142 -5.37 7.23 24.55
C GLU A 142 -4.05 7.02 23.82
N GLU A 143 -3.24 8.09 23.77
CA GLU A 143 -1.80 7.94 23.66
C GLU A 143 -1.26 7.32 24.96
N LEU A 144 -0.35 6.37 24.83
CA LEU A 144 0.17 5.62 25.97
C LEU A 144 1.67 5.87 26.13
N PHE A 145 2.09 6.13 27.36
CA PHE A 145 3.46 5.93 27.77
C PHE A 145 3.70 4.46 28.02
N PHE A 146 4.77 3.90 27.45
CA PHE A 146 5.22 2.53 27.69
C PHE A 146 6.62 2.52 28.30
N LYS A 147 6.82 1.76 29.39
CA LYS A 147 8.07 1.69 30.14
C LYS A 147 8.34 0.30 30.72
N ILE A 148 9.61 -0.05 30.86
CA ILE A 148 10.07 -1.27 31.54
C ILE A 148 11.00 -0.89 32.70
N ALA A 149 10.71 -1.39 33.91
CA ALA A 149 11.48 -1.10 35.11
C ALA A 149 12.96 -1.43 34.90
N GLY A 150 13.83 -0.44 35.10
CA GLY A 150 15.28 -0.58 34.99
C GLY A 150 15.84 -0.81 33.58
N HIS A 151 15.04 -0.85 32.52
CA HIS A 151 15.53 -1.14 31.16
C HIS A 151 15.39 0.06 30.24
N LYS A 152 16.47 0.39 29.54
CA LYS A 152 16.44 1.35 28.42
C LYS A 152 15.87 0.67 27.18
N LEU A 153 15.06 1.40 26.43
CA LEU A 153 14.44 0.98 25.18
C LEU A 153 15.21 1.65 24.03
N THR A 154 15.77 0.87 23.10
CA THR A 154 16.39 1.42 21.89
C THR A 154 15.38 1.38 20.75
N VAL A 155 14.82 2.53 20.37
CA VAL A 155 13.85 2.64 19.27
C VAL A 155 14.58 2.43 17.95
N VAL A 156 14.06 1.54 17.10
CA VAL A 156 14.72 1.19 15.81
C VAL A 156 13.78 1.24 14.61
N GLU A 157 12.48 1.24 14.83
CA GLU A 157 11.47 1.27 13.77
C GLU A 157 10.20 1.93 14.30
N VAL A 158 9.53 2.74 13.46
CA VAL A 158 8.16 3.22 13.69
C VAL A 158 7.36 3.03 12.42
N ASP A 159 6.11 2.58 12.54
CA ASP A 159 5.18 2.46 11.41
C ASP A 159 5.76 1.69 10.21
N ALA A 160 6.47 0.60 10.53
CA ALA A 160 7.20 -0.27 9.59
C ALA A 160 8.35 0.40 8.80
N ILE A 161 8.86 1.55 9.27
CA ILE A 161 10.00 2.26 8.70
C ILE A 161 11.14 2.37 9.73
N TYR A 162 12.36 2.04 9.28
CA TYR A 162 13.54 2.14 10.14
C TYR A 162 13.87 3.60 10.48
N VAL A 163 14.16 3.84 11.76
CA VAL A 163 14.60 5.14 12.27
C VAL A 163 16.06 5.10 12.68
N LYS A 164 16.68 6.28 12.83
CA LYS A 164 17.98 6.39 13.49
C LYS A 164 17.85 5.89 14.93
N PRO A 165 18.60 4.86 15.36
CA PRO A 165 18.43 4.31 16.68
C PRO A 165 18.71 5.33 17.78
N PHE A 166 17.80 5.45 18.75
CA PHE A 166 18.01 6.26 19.95
C PHE A 166 17.49 5.52 21.19
N LYS A 167 18.07 5.80 22.35
CA LYS A 167 17.71 5.20 23.63
C LYS A 167 16.75 6.11 24.39
N THR A 168 15.71 5.53 24.97
CA THR A 168 14.75 6.22 25.84
C THR A 168 14.35 5.32 27.02
N ASP A 169 13.89 5.91 28.12
CA ASP A 169 13.22 5.16 29.21
C ASP A 169 11.75 4.92 28.92
N THR A 170 11.13 5.80 28.14
CA THR A 170 9.70 5.81 27.89
C THR A 170 9.43 6.00 26.40
N VAL A 171 8.56 5.14 25.86
CA VAL A 171 7.99 5.29 24.53
C VAL A 171 6.65 6.00 24.66
N LEU A 172 6.38 6.99 23.81
CA LEU A 172 5.03 7.51 23.59
C LEU A 172 4.49 6.85 22.32
N ILE A 173 3.29 6.28 22.38
CA ILE A 173 2.67 5.64 21.22
C ILE A 173 1.19 6.00 21.15
N ALA A 174 0.77 6.61 20.05
CA ALA A 174 -0.61 7.00 19.81
C ALA A 174 -1.43 5.87 19.13
N PRO A 175 -2.77 5.87 19.26
CA PRO A 175 -3.63 4.94 18.52
C PRO A 175 -3.28 4.88 17.03
N GLY A 176 -3.16 3.67 16.50
CA GLY A 176 -2.78 3.42 15.10
C GLY A 176 -1.27 3.42 14.83
N GLN A 177 -0.44 3.89 15.77
CA GLN A 177 1.02 3.82 15.64
C GLN A 177 1.58 2.46 16.07
N THR A 178 2.73 2.13 15.48
CA THR A 178 3.56 0.99 15.88
C THR A 178 4.99 1.47 16.16
N THR A 179 5.66 0.86 17.13
CA THR A 179 7.05 1.19 17.47
C THR A 179 7.81 -0.06 17.86
N ASN A 180 8.90 -0.36 17.17
CA ASN A 180 9.78 -1.46 17.55
C ASN A 180 10.94 -0.93 18.41
N VAL A 181 11.15 -1.57 19.55
CA VAL A 181 12.25 -1.26 20.46
C VAL A 181 13.09 -2.50 20.75
N LEU A 182 14.41 -2.31 20.84
CA LEU A 182 15.34 -3.31 21.33
C LEU A 182 15.55 -3.12 22.84
N VAL A 183 15.49 -4.23 23.57
CA VAL A 183 15.71 -4.32 25.02
C VAL A 183 16.82 -5.32 25.28
N THR A 184 17.94 -4.86 25.82
CA THR A 184 19.05 -5.75 26.21
C THR A 184 18.89 -6.14 27.68
N ALA A 185 18.85 -7.45 27.94
CA ALA A 185 18.64 -8.02 29.25
C ALA A 185 19.94 -8.01 30.07
N GLN A 186 20.29 -6.88 30.70
CA GLN A 186 21.55 -6.71 31.46
C GLN A 186 21.35 -6.61 32.98
N LYS A 187 20.13 -6.86 33.48
CA LYS A 187 19.83 -6.76 34.90
C LYS A 187 19.99 -8.10 35.61
N ASN A 188 20.08 -8.04 36.94
CA ASN A 188 20.14 -9.22 37.79
C ASN A 188 18.89 -10.10 37.59
N PRO A 189 18.98 -11.43 37.72
CA PRO A 189 17.82 -12.31 37.66
C PRO A 189 16.73 -11.86 38.62
N GLY A 190 15.56 -11.51 38.08
CA GLY A 190 14.42 -11.00 38.83
C GLY A 190 13.20 -10.76 37.93
N LYS A 191 12.16 -10.16 38.52
CA LYS A 191 10.94 -9.73 37.80
C LYS A 191 10.94 -8.21 37.68
N TYR A 192 10.70 -7.68 36.49
CA TYR A 192 10.69 -6.24 36.22
C TYR A 192 9.34 -5.84 35.65
N LEU A 193 8.69 -4.83 36.23
CA LEU A 193 7.38 -4.36 35.79
C LEU A 193 7.47 -3.69 34.42
N ILE A 194 6.58 -4.07 33.52
CA ILE A 194 6.25 -3.34 32.30
C ILE A 194 4.98 -2.55 32.63
N ALA A 195 4.97 -1.26 32.34
CA ALA A 195 3.83 -0.39 32.58
C ALA A 195 3.45 0.34 31.28
N ALA A 196 2.15 0.40 30.99
CA ALA A 196 1.60 1.31 30.00
C ALA A 196 0.54 2.21 30.65
N SER A 197 0.70 3.52 30.54
CA SER A 197 -0.15 4.51 31.22
C SER A 197 -0.58 5.63 30.27
N PRO A 198 -1.78 6.19 30.43
CA PRO A 198 -2.27 7.27 29.56
C PRO A 198 -1.41 8.54 29.60
N PHE A 199 -1.23 9.16 28.44
CA PHE A 199 -0.74 10.53 28.27
C PHE A 199 -1.92 11.46 27.96
N MET A 200 -1.87 12.67 28.52
CA MET A 200 -2.94 13.66 28.42
C MET A 200 -2.32 15.06 28.43
N ASP A 201 -2.51 15.83 27.35
CA ASP A 201 -2.02 17.21 27.21
C ASP A 201 -3.12 18.27 27.27
N ALA A 202 -4.30 17.88 27.77
CA ALA A 202 -5.53 18.64 27.85
C ALA A 202 -6.26 18.32 29.16
N PRO A 203 -6.95 19.25 29.84
CA PRO A 203 -7.57 18.99 31.16
C PRO A 203 -8.92 18.26 31.02
N ILE A 204 -8.87 17.03 30.52
CA ILE A 204 -10.04 16.26 30.14
C ILE A 204 -10.02 14.87 30.73
N ALA A 205 -11.22 14.38 30.93
CA ALA A 205 -11.47 13.08 31.48
C ALA A 205 -10.81 11.90 30.72
N VAL A 206 -9.88 11.14 31.30
CA VAL A 206 -9.35 9.89 30.71
C VAL A 206 -9.41 8.72 31.69
N ASP A 207 -9.34 7.49 31.17
CA ASP A 207 -9.09 6.33 32.01
C ASP A 207 -7.81 6.56 32.86
N ASN A 208 -7.88 6.25 34.15
CA ASN A 208 -6.76 6.41 35.07
C ASN A 208 -6.05 5.11 35.40
N MET A 209 -6.39 4.03 34.72
CA MET A 209 -5.78 2.75 34.94
C MET A 209 -4.45 2.61 34.18
N THR A 210 -3.47 2.00 34.85
CA THR A 210 -2.18 1.67 34.26
C THR A 210 -2.16 0.18 33.94
N ALA A 211 -1.92 -0.16 32.68
CA ALA A 211 -1.69 -1.53 32.26
C ALA A 211 -0.35 -2.04 32.81
N THR A 212 -0.29 -3.27 33.29
CA THR A 212 0.98 -3.85 33.77
C THR A 212 1.25 -5.24 33.21
N ALA A 213 2.53 -5.55 33.08
CA ALA A 213 3.05 -6.90 32.82
C ALA A 213 4.36 -7.10 33.57
N THR A 214 4.92 -8.29 33.48
CA THR A 214 6.24 -8.56 34.07
C THR A 214 7.20 -9.17 33.05
N LEU A 215 8.43 -8.67 33.08
CA LEU A 215 9.58 -9.21 32.36
C LEU A 215 10.35 -10.12 33.32
N HIS A 216 10.35 -11.43 33.06
CA HIS A 216 10.96 -12.44 33.95
C HIS A 216 12.29 -12.93 33.41
N TYR A 217 13.37 -12.73 34.17
CA TYR A 217 14.68 -13.30 33.86
C TYR A 217 14.74 -14.80 34.17
N SER A 218 15.44 -15.55 33.33
CA SER A 218 15.84 -16.93 33.61
C SER A 218 16.77 -16.95 34.83
N GLY A 219 16.53 -17.87 35.76
CA GLY A 219 17.21 -17.93 37.06
C GLY A 219 16.57 -17.11 38.18
N ALA A 220 15.49 -16.36 37.91
CA ALA A 220 14.72 -15.72 38.97
C ALA A 220 13.91 -16.77 39.76
N LEU A 221 13.99 -16.73 41.10
CA LEU A 221 13.15 -17.56 41.97
C LEU A 221 11.67 -17.20 41.79
N ALA A 222 10.77 -18.18 41.94
CA ALA A 222 9.33 -17.99 41.76
C ALA A 222 8.76 -16.85 42.64
N ASN A 223 9.32 -16.69 43.85
CA ASN A 223 8.92 -15.68 44.84
C ASN A 223 9.73 -14.38 44.78
N SER A 224 10.56 -14.18 43.74
CA SER A 224 11.34 -12.95 43.62
C SER A 224 10.43 -11.72 43.56
N PRO A 225 10.71 -10.66 44.34
CA PRO A 225 9.92 -9.43 44.31
C PRO A 225 10.01 -8.76 42.93
N THR A 226 8.92 -8.11 42.53
CA THR A 226 8.87 -7.38 41.26
C THR A 226 9.47 -5.99 41.45
N THR A 227 10.50 -5.66 40.67
CA THR A 227 11.02 -4.29 40.55
C THR A 227 9.98 -3.44 39.84
N LEU A 228 9.48 -2.40 40.50
CA LEU A 228 8.41 -1.55 39.98
C LEU A 228 8.90 -0.53 38.96
N ALA A 229 8.04 -0.19 38.01
CA ALA A 229 8.24 0.92 37.08
C ALA A 229 7.35 2.08 37.52
N ILE A 230 7.93 3.27 37.67
CA ILE A 230 7.16 4.51 37.86
C ILE A 230 6.93 5.11 36.46
N PRO A 231 5.69 5.06 35.93
CA PRO A 231 5.35 5.73 34.68
C PRO A 231 5.42 7.26 34.85
N PRO A 232 5.64 8.03 33.77
CA PRO A 232 5.53 9.48 33.84
C PRO A 232 4.14 9.94 34.29
N PRO A 233 4.02 11.13 34.89
CA PRO A 233 2.72 11.80 35.07
C PRO A 233 1.98 11.91 33.74
N LYS A 234 0.64 11.85 33.77
CA LYS A 234 -0.18 11.93 32.55
C LYS A 234 0.07 13.18 31.72
N ASN A 235 0.35 14.30 32.38
CA ASN A 235 0.62 15.60 31.78
C ASN A 235 2.12 15.84 31.48
N ALA A 236 2.93 14.78 31.38
CA ALA A 236 4.35 14.88 31.11
C ALA A 236 4.67 15.22 29.64
N THR A 237 4.19 16.38 29.17
CA THR A 237 4.34 16.86 27.79
C THR A 237 5.81 16.97 27.36
N ALA A 238 6.72 17.27 28.29
CA ALA A 238 8.16 17.30 28.02
C ALA A 238 8.70 15.90 27.61
N VAL A 239 8.24 14.83 28.29
CA VAL A 239 8.63 13.44 27.98
C VAL A 239 8.06 13.02 26.63
N ALA A 240 6.79 13.34 26.38
CA ALA A 240 6.13 13.11 25.11
C ALA A 240 6.87 13.80 23.94
N ASN A 241 7.19 15.08 24.10
CA ASN A 241 7.90 15.86 23.09
C ASN A 241 9.34 15.37 22.88
N GLN A 242 10.05 14.98 23.93
CA GLN A 242 11.40 14.44 23.81
C GLN A 242 11.41 13.16 22.95
N PHE A 243 10.45 12.26 23.18
CA PHE A 243 10.30 11.05 22.36
C PHE A 243 10.00 11.40 20.90
N THR A 244 8.97 12.21 20.65
CA THR A 244 8.56 12.57 19.28
C THR A 244 9.65 13.33 18.52
N ASN A 245 10.39 14.23 19.18
CA ASN A 245 11.47 15.00 18.56
C ASN A 245 12.74 14.17 18.25
N SER A 246 12.89 13.01 18.91
CA SER A 246 14.01 12.09 18.66
C SER A 246 13.83 11.24 17.40
N LEU A 247 12.61 11.18 16.86
CA LEU A 247 12.29 10.37 15.67
C LEU A 247 12.86 10.99 14.39
N ARG A 248 13.75 10.25 13.74
CA ARG A 248 14.35 10.61 12.44
C ARG A 248 14.46 9.38 11.55
N SER A 249 14.21 9.53 10.26
CA SER A 249 14.39 8.43 9.31
C SER A 249 15.86 7.96 9.31
N LEU A 250 16.07 6.64 9.16
CA LEU A 250 17.42 6.06 9.17
C LEU A 250 18.38 6.75 8.17
N ASN A 251 17.86 7.12 7.01
CA ASN A 251 18.53 7.87 5.94
C ASN A 251 19.98 7.41 5.68
N SER A 252 20.13 6.14 5.32
CA SER A 252 21.42 5.53 4.98
C SER A 252 21.50 5.23 3.48
N LYS A 253 22.69 4.91 2.95
CA LYS A 253 22.85 4.49 1.54
C LYS A 253 21.93 3.32 1.14
N LYS A 254 21.68 2.39 2.08
CA LYS A 254 20.83 1.20 1.85
C LYS A 254 19.34 1.49 2.09
N PHE A 255 19.03 2.42 2.98
CA PHE A 255 17.68 2.81 3.36
C PHE A 255 17.56 4.35 3.28
N PRO A 256 17.53 4.94 2.06
CA PRO A 256 17.52 6.38 1.89
C PRO A 256 16.16 6.98 2.23
N ALA A 257 16.15 8.14 2.89
CA ALA A 257 14.93 8.93 3.09
C ALA A 257 14.65 9.75 1.82
N LYS A 258 13.58 9.43 1.09
CA LYS A 258 13.23 10.09 -0.18
C LYS A 258 12.28 11.26 0.05
N VAL A 259 12.73 12.25 0.81
CA VAL A 259 11.94 13.43 1.14
C VAL A 259 11.61 14.22 -0.13
N PRO A 260 10.33 14.53 -0.41
CA PRO A 260 9.98 15.41 -1.52
C PRO A 260 10.50 16.83 -1.26
N MET A 261 11.45 17.28 -2.10
CA MET A 261 12.09 18.59 -1.95
C MET A 261 11.26 19.72 -2.56
N THR A 262 10.71 19.49 -3.75
CA THR A 262 9.75 20.38 -4.40
C THR A 262 8.36 20.12 -3.84
N VAL A 263 7.64 21.20 -3.54
CA VAL A 263 6.25 21.15 -3.09
C VAL A 263 5.44 21.85 -4.14
N ASP A 264 4.37 21.23 -4.54
CA ASP A 264 3.62 21.72 -5.65
C ASP A 264 2.19 22.13 -5.22
N HIS A 265 1.51 21.39 -4.31
CA HIS A 265 0.27 21.82 -3.64
C HIS A 265 0.55 22.10 -2.16
N ASN A 266 0.18 23.30 -1.69
CA ASN A 266 0.22 23.63 -0.27
C ASN A 266 -1.20 23.62 0.33
N LEU A 267 -1.45 22.68 1.23
CA LEU A 267 -2.72 22.51 1.93
C LEU A 267 -2.58 22.96 3.38
N PHE A 268 -3.59 23.64 3.90
CA PHE A 268 -3.67 24.05 5.30
C PHE A 268 -5.01 23.59 5.87
N PHE A 269 -4.95 22.67 6.81
CA PHE A 269 -6.08 22.02 7.43
C PHE A 269 -6.17 22.43 8.89
N THR A 270 -7.31 22.97 9.28
CA THR A 270 -7.61 23.28 10.68
C THR A 270 -8.49 22.18 11.24
N VAL A 271 -8.05 21.54 12.32
CA VAL A 271 -8.86 20.60 13.09
C VAL A 271 -9.64 21.40 14.14
N GLY A 272 -10.93 21.13 14.27
CA GLY A 272 -11.79 21.82 15.22
C GLY A 272 -13.01 20.99 15.63
N LEU A 273 -13.52 21.27 16.83
CA LEU A 273 -14.78 20.76 17.36
C LEU A 273 -15.84 21.85 17.20
N GLY A 274 -17.06 21.42 16.94
CA GLY A 274 -18.21 22.30 16.75
C GLY A 274 -19.46 21.69 17.35
N ILE A 275 -20.53 22.47 17.34
CA ILE A 275 -21.85 22.04 17.80
C ILE A 275 -22.84 22.32 16.67
N ASN A 276 -23.55 21.28 16.24
CA ASN A 276 -24.62 21.40 15.26
C ASN A 276 -25.98 21.22 15.95
N PRO A 277 -27.05 21.87 15.46
CA PRO A 277 -28.41 21.56 15.90
C PRO A 277 -28.76 20.08 15.66
N CYS A 278 -29.46 19.47 16.61
CA CYS A 278 -29.98 18.12 16.57
C CYS A 278 -31.33 18.05 17.31
N PRO A 279 -32.46 18.23 16.61
CA PRO A 279 -33.79 18.22 17.22
C PRO A 279 -34.15 16.91 17.94
N SER A 280 -33.57 15.78 17.52
CA SER A 280 -33.77 14.48 18.16
C SER A 280 -32.89 14.24 19.40
N CYS A 281 -31.86 15.06 19.62
CA CYS A 281 -30.88 14.88 20.70
C CYS A 281 -31.38 15.54 22.00
N LYS A 282 -32.16 14.80 22.80
CA LYS A 282 -32.72 15.31 24.07
C LYS A 282 -31.66 15.62 25.12
N ALA A 283 -30.59 14.81 25.20
CA ALA A 283 -29.55 15.00 26.22
C ALA A 283 -28.63 16.18 25.92
N GLY A 284 -28.37 16.48 24.63
CA GLY A 284 -27.60 17.64 24.19
C GLY A 284 -28.38 18.96 24.13
N ASN A 285 -29.55 19.06 24.78
CA ASN A 285 -30.45 20.22 24.70
C ASN A 285 -30.73 20.68 23.25
N GLY A 286 -31.04 19.72 22.36
CA GLY A 286 -31.28 20.00 20.95
C GLY A 286 -30.01 20.22 20.11
N SER A 287 -28.84 19.86 20.63
CA SER A 287 -27.54 20.02 19.97
C SER A 287 -26.75 18.70 19.91
N ARG A 288 -25.84 18.59 18.95
CA ARG A 288 -24.89 17.48 18.79
C ARG A 288 -23.47 17.99 18.61
N VAL A 289 -22.51 17.29 19.24
CA VAL A 289 -21.08 17.57 19.02
C VAL A 289 -20.67 17.06 17.65
N VAL A 290 -19.88 17.86 16.93
CA VAL A 290 -19.27 17.50 15.65
C VAL A 290 -17.79 17.86 15.65
N ALA A 291 -17.05 17.26 14.74
CA ALA A 291 -15.67 17.59 14.44
C ALA A 291 -15.56 17.98 12.96
N SER A 292 -14.60 18.83 12.65
CA SER A 292 -14.46 19.41 11.32
C SER A 292 -13.01 19.63 10.92
N ILE A 293 -12.75 19.49 9.62
CA ILE A 293 -11.50 19.90 9.00
C ILE A 293 -11.84 21.10 8.12
N ASN A 294 -11.14 22.22 8.29
CA ASN A 294 -11.45 23.46 7.57
C ASN A 294 -12.92 23.88 7.70
N ASN A 295 -13.52 23.64 8.87
CA ASN A 295 -14.94 23.91 9.17
C ASN A 295 -15.93 23.07 8.33
N VAL A 296 -15.47 21.95 7.76
CA VAL A 296 -16.31 20.96 7.06
C VAL A 296 -16.39 19.69 7.91
N THR A 297 -17.61 19.31 8.31
CA THR A 297 -17.90 18.07 9.03
C THR A 297 -18.27 16.97 8.03
N PHE A 298 -17.51 15.88 8.02
CA PHE A 298 -17.74 14.75 7.13
C PHE A 298 -18.97 13.95 7.55
N VAL A 299 -19.92 13.79 6.64
CA VAL A 299 -21.09 12.93 6.81
C VAL A 299 -20.85 11.62 6.07
N MET A 300 -21.03 10.49 6.75
CA MET A 300 -20.88 9.17 6.13
C MET A 300 -21.94 9.00 5.03
N PRO A 301 -21.54 8.77 3.77
CA PRO A 301 -22.51 8.50 2.71
C PRO A 301 -23.10 7.09 2.86
N THR A 302 -24.29 6.88 2.31
CA THR A 302 -24.89 5.54 2.20
C THR A 302 -24.22 4.69 1.12
N THR A 303 -23.59 5.34 0.13
CA THR A 303 -22.78 4.72 -0.93
C THR A 303 -21.31 5.01 -0.67
N ALA A 304 -20.44 4.01 -0.70
CA ALA A 304 -19.01 4.20 -0.44
C ALA A 304 -18.39 5.20 -1.45
N LEU A 305 -17.55 6.11 -0.99
CA LEU A 305 -16.92 7.13 -1.84
C LEU A 305 -16.17 6.52 -3.03
N LEU A 306 -15.45 5.41 -2.83
CA LEU A 306 -14.75 4.70 -3.90
C LEU A 306 -15.74 4.10 -4.92
N GLN A 307 -16.86 3.55 -4.45
CA GLN A 307 -17.92 3.02 -5.31
C GLN A 307 -18.57 4.14 -6.12
N ALA A 308 -18.90 5.27 -5.48
CA ALA A 308 -19.48 6.42 -6.16
C ALA A 308 -18.54 7.03 -7.20
N HIS A 309 -17.24 7.15 -6.89
CA HIS A 309 -16.25 7.60 -7.84
C HIS A 309 -16.10 6.61 -9.01
N PHE A 310 -16.02 5.31 -8.71
CA PHE A 310 -15.80 4.28 -9.70
C PHE A 310 -16.96 4.11 -10.68
N PHE A 311 -18.20 4.19 -10.19
CA PHE A 311 -19.41 4.05 -11.01
C PHE A 311 -20.04 5.40 -11.41
N ASN A 312 -19.33 6.51 -11.17
CA ASN A 312 -19.79 7.87 -11.47
C ASN A 312 -21.20 8.18 -10.90
N ILE A 313 -21.46 7.76 -9.65
CA ILE A 313 -22.73 7.98 -8.97
C ILE A 313 -22.77 9.43 -8.47
N SER A 314 -23.63 10.25 -9.08
CA SER A 314 -23.84 11.64 -8.69
C SER A 314 -24.51 11.77 -7.32
N GLY A 315 -24.25 12.89 -6.62
CA GLY A 315 -24.92 13.22 -5.36
C GLY A 315 -24.37 12.54 -4.10
N VAL A 316 -23.26 11.79 -4.20
CA VAL A 316 -22.64 11.11 -3.04
C VAL A 316 -21.54 11.94 -2.38
N PHE A 317 -20.72 12.64 -3.17
CA PHE A 317 -19.65 13.51 -2.68
C PHE A 317 -19.37 14.64 -3.65
N THR A 318 -18.66 15.66 -3.18
CA THR A 318 -18.12 16.77 -3.97
C THR A 318 -16.58 16.76 -3.93
N THR A 319 -15.94 17.31 -4.95
CA THR A 319 -14.46 17.38 -5.07
C THR A 319 -13.89 18.75 -4.72
N ASP A 320 -14.67 19.58 -4.04
CA ASP A 320 -14.40 20.98 -3.72
C ASP A 320 -13.94 21.19 -2.27
N PHE A 321 -13.43 20.15 -1.60
CA PHE A 321 -12.95 20.25 -0.23
C PHE A 321 -11.86 21.35 -0.14
N PRO A 322 -12.00 22.33 0.76
CA PRO A 322 -11.20 23.54 0.69
C PRO A 322 -9.75 23.29 1.10
N ALA A 323 -8.81 23.71 0.26
CA ALA A 323 -7.36 23.59 0.50
C ALA A 323 -6.84 24.44 1.68
N LYS A 324 -7.66 25.38 2.15
CA LYS A 324 -7.39 26.31 3.26
C LYS A 324 -8.71 26.60 4.00
N PRO A 325 -8.70 26.94 5.29
CA PRO A 325 -9.93 27.27 6.01
C PRO A 325 -10.59 28.51 5.37
N PRO A 326 -11.94 28.62 5.41
CA PRO A 326 -12.71 29.69 4.75
C PRO A 326 -12.30 31.12 5.12
N HIS A 327 -11.56 31.30 6.22
CA HIS A 327 -11.10 32.59 6.74
C HIS A 327 -9.56 32.74 6.77
N ALA A 328 -8.81 32.03 5.90
CA ALA A 328 -7.38 32.26 5.73
C ALA A 328 -6.96 32.41 4.24
N GLU A 329 -6.28 33.52 3.93
CA GLU A 329 -5.64 33.79 2.64
C GLU A 329 -4.44 32.84 2.42
N LEU A 330 -4.40 32.02 1.36
CA LEU A 330 -3.46 32.14 0.22
C LEU A 330 -3.53 30.83 -0.62
N GLN A 331 -3.27 30.89 -1.93
CA GLN A 331 -3.47 29.82 -2.93
C GLN A 331 -2.14 29.43 -3.65
N LEU A 332 -2.02 28.19 -4.18
CA LEU A 332 -1.39 27.78 -5.48
C LEU A 332 -1.10 26.25 -5.57
N ASP A 333 -1.13 25.72 -6.81
CA ASP A 333 -1.29 24.29 -7.21
C ASP A 333 -0.11 23.61 -7.96
N SER A 334 0.14 22.29 -7.75
CA SER A 334 0.62 21.19 -8.67
C SER A 334 1.13 19.91 -7.89
N PRO A 335 1.80 18.85 -8.41
CA PRO A 335 1.63 17.43 -7.97
C PRO A 335 2.39 16.85 -6.74
N THR A 336 2.72 17.63 -5.71
CA THR A 336 3.36 17.18 -4.46
C THR A 336 2.65 17.85 -3.30
N CYS A 337 1.98 17.06 -2.47
CA CYS A 337 1.15 17.58 -1.39
C CYS A 337 1.98 17.87 -0.14
N HIS A 338 1.94 19.14 0.27
CA HIS A 338 2.38 19.58 1.58
C HIS A 338 1.14 19.90 2.39
N ALA A 339 0.78 19.01 3.32
CA ALA A 339 -0.33 19.23 4.22
C ALA A 339 0.18 19.79 5.55
N ARG A 340 -0.49 20.81 6.04
CA ARG A 340 -0.22 21.44 7.34
C ARG A 340 -1.47 21.32 8.16
N TYR A 341 -1.35 20.76 9.35
CA TYR A 341 -2.47 20.65 10.27
C TYR A 341 -2.26 21.61 11.43
N ARG A 342 -3.27 22.41 11.72
CA ARG A 342 -3.35 23.27 12.90
C ARG A 342 -4.50 22.79 13.75
N ASP A 343 -4.21 22.56 15.02
CA ASP A 343 -5.28 22.33 15.99
C ASP A 343 -5.75 23.66 16.59
N HIS A 344 -7.06 23.89 16.59
CA HIS A 344 -7.68 25.02 17.30
C HIS A 344 -8.16 24.63 18.70
N ILE A 345 -8.01 23.36 19.08
CA ILE A 345 -8.36 22.79 20.36
C ILE A 345 -7.07 22.63 21.19
N PRO A 346 -7.14 22.66 22.52
CA PRO A 346 -6.03 22.25 23.35
C PRO A 346 -6.01 20.71 23.47
N GLU A 347 -5.73 19.95 22.40
CA GLU A 347 -5.63 18.49 22.47
C GLU A 347 -4.69 17.85 21.41
N ASN A 348 -4.01 16.74 21.72
CA ASN A 348 -3.30 16.01 20.67
C ASN A 348 -4.21 15.18 19.76
N HIS A 349 -4.07 15.35 18.44
CA HIS A 349 -4.83 14.58 17.45
C HIS A 349 -3.92 13.68 16.59
N PRO A 350 -4.02 12.34 16.69
CA PRO A 350 -3.32 11.42 15.79
C PRO A 350 -3.95 11.43 14.40
N ILE A 351 -3.24 12.03 13.44
CA ILE A 351 -3.66 12.08 12.04
C ILE A 351 -3.07 10.90 11.31
N HIS A 352 -3.96 10.09 10.73
CA HIS A 352 -3.61 8.94 9.91
C HIS A 352 -3.96 9.19 8.43
N LEU A 353 -3.13 8.69 7.51
CA LEU A 353 -3.37 8.79 6.08
C LEU A 353 -3.37 7.39 5.46
N HIS A 354 -4.52 6.97 4.93
CA HIS A 354 -4.59 5.69 4.23
C HIS A 354 -3.87 5.77 2.88
N GLY A 355 -3.22 4.68 2.50
CA GLY A 355 -2.57 4.53 1.20
C GLY A 355 -1.19 5.16 1.09
N PHE A 356 -0.72 5.92 2.09
CA PHE A 356 0.57 6.59 2.07
C PHE A 356 1.25 6.58 3.44
N ASN A 357 2.58 6.48 3.42
CA ASN A 357 3.40 7.09 4.46
C ASN A 357 3.73 8.53 4.05
N PHE A 358 4.00 9.38 5.02
CA PHE A 358 4.39 10.78 4.84
C PHE A 358 5.61 11.12 5.70
N PHE A 359 6.37 12.12 5.27
CA PHE A 359 7.48 12.68 6.03
C PHE A 359 6.99 13.83 6.91
N ALA A 360 7.14 13.70 8.22
CA ALA A 360 6.88 14.80 9.16
C ALA A 360 8.08 15.76 9.17
N VAL A 361 7.98 16.85 8.41
CA VAL A 361 9.09 17.79 8.18
C VAL A 361 9.20 18.88 9.23
N GLY A 362 8.13 19.15 9.98
CA GLY A 362 8.14 20.12 11.08
C GLY A 362 6.94 19.96 12.00
N ARG A 363 7.10 20.45 13.23
CA ARG A 363 6.05 20.49 14.26
C ARG A 363 6.34 21.69 15.17
N GLY A 364 5.31 22.29 15.74
CA GLY A 364 5.46 23.40 16.67
C GLY A 364 4.23 23.62 17.54
N VAL A 365 4.36 24.46 18.55
CA VAL A 365 3.26 24.95 19.38
C VAL A 365 2.81 26.31 18.86
N GLY A 366 1.53 26.63 19.04
CA GLY A 366 0.93 27.88 18.58
C GLY A 366 0.60 27.84 17.08
N ASN A 367 0.53 29.01 16.47
CA ASN A 367 0.09 29.15 15.09
C ASN A 367 1.26 28.93 14.12
N TYR A 368 1.05 28.05 13.16
CA TYR A 368 1.98 27.87 12.04
C TYR A 368 2.16 29.18 11.26
N ASN A 369 3.41 29.60 11.07
CA ASN A 369 3.79 30.76 10.29
C ASN A 369 4.45 30.33 8.97
N PRO A 370 3.81 30.56 7.81
CA PRO A 370 4.32 30.12 6.51
C PRO A 370 5.63 30.79 6.09
N LYS A 371 6.02 31.91 6.71
CA LYS A 371 7.26 32.64 6.39
C LYS A 371 8.45 32.18 7.22
N THR A 372 8.23 31.76 8.47
CA THR A 372 9.31 31.48 9.42
C THR A 372 9.50 29.99 9.70
N ASP A 373 8.42 29.23 9.81
CA ASP A 373 8.50 27.82 10.22
C ASP A 373 9.10 26.90 9.15
N PRO A 374 8.86 27.11 7.85
CA PRO A 374 9.52 26.30 6.82
C PRO A 374 11.04 26.33 6.84
N LYS A 375 11.63 27.43 7.35
CA LYS A 375 13.09 27.56 7.50
C LYS A 375 13.67 26.59 8.53
N LYS A 376 12.83 26.06 9.42
CA LYS A 376 13.19 25.09 10.48
C LYS A 376 12.86 23.65 10.10
N PHE A 377 12.35 23.40 8.89
CA PHE A 377 11.99 22.05 8.48
C PHE A 377 13.20 21.14 8.39
N ASN A 378 13.04 19.92 8.92
CA ASN A 378 13.95 18.84 8.65
C ASN A 378 13.65 18.27 7.26
N LEU A 379 14.46 18.64 6.27
CA LEU A 379 14.36 18.12 4.90
C LEU A 379 15.45 17.08 4.58
N VAL A 380 16.24 16.70 5.57
CA VAL A 380 17.35 15.75 5.41
C VAL A 380 16.94 14.35 5.87
N ASP A 381 16.45 14.23 7.10
CA ASP A 381 16.05 12.96 7.70
C ASP A 381 14.74 13.02 8.53
N PRO A 382 13.68 13.72 8.06
CA PRO A 382 12.39 13.73 8.75
C PRO A 382 11.86 12.30 8.91
N VAL A 383 11.16 12.01 10.00
CA VAL A 383 10.55 10.69 10.21
C VAL A 383 9.48 10.42 9.16
N GLU A 384 9.57 9.27 8.50
CA GLU A 384 8.54 8.75 7.62
C GLU A 384 7.60 7.84 8.42
N ARG A 385 6.29 8.10 8.32
CA ARG A 385 5.26 7.34 9.05
C ARG A 385 3.88 7.52 8.44
N ASN A 386 2.91 6.71 8.87
CA ASN A 386 1.51 6.83 8.43
C ASN A 386 0.59 7.56 9.44
N THR A 387 1.04 7.74 10.69
CA THR A 387 0.23 8.34 11.76
C THR A 387 1.07 9.31 12.60
N ILE A 388 0.61 10.55 12.79
CA ILE A 388 1.35 11.58 13.54
C ILE A 388 0.42 12.40 14.45
N GLY A 389 0.82 12.60 15.70
CA GLY A 389 0.11 13.45 16.64
C GLY A 389 0.35 14.94 16.38
N VAL A 390 -0.71 15.70 16.13
CA VAL A 390 -0.68 17.17 16.15
C VAL A 390 -0.70 17.62 17.60
N PRO A 391 0.33 18.32 18.12
CA PRO A 391 0.33 18.73 19.52
C PRO A 391 -0.86 19.63 19.84
N SER A 392 -1.37 19.53 21.07
CA SER A 392 -2.36 20.44 21.65
C SER A 392 -1.99 21.90 21.38
N GLY A 393 -2.93 22.64 20.76
CA GLY A 393 -2.75 24.05 20.38
C GLY A 393 -1.58 24.31 19.44
N GLY A 394 -1.15 23.30 18.68
CA GLY A 394 0.04 23.35 17.83
C GLY A 394 -0.22 22.97 16.38
N TRP A 395 0.86 22.64 15.69
CA TRP A 395 0.83 22.30 14.27
C TRP A 395 1.84 21.21 13.90
N VAL A 396 1.53 20.50 12.82
CA VAL A 396 2.47 19.59 12.14
C VAL A 396 2.45 19.84 10.64
N ALA A 397 3.61 19.77 10.01
CA ALA A 397 3.79 19.87 8.58
C ALA A 397 4.29 18.52 8.04
N ILE A 398 3.56 17.98 7.06
CA ILE A 398 3.90 16.71 6.42
C ILE A 398 4.08 16.88 4.90
N ARG A 399 4.94 16.06 4.31
CA ARG A 399 5.12 15.95 2.86
C ARG A 399 4.96 14.51 2.41
N PHE A 400 4.20 14.30 1.34
CA PHE A 400 4.09 13.00 0.68
C PHE A 400 3.88 13.19 -0.82
N ARG A 401 4.19 12.13 -1.57
CA ARG A 401 3.90 12.07 -3.01
C ARG A 401 2.58 11.35 -3.20
N ALA A 402 1.62 11.98 -3.84
CA ALA A 402 0.33 11.37 -4.16
C ALA A 402 0.43 10.50 -5.42
N ASP A 403 1.21 9.40 -5.35
CA ASP A 403 1.47 8.48 -6.46
C ASP A 403 0.77 7.11 -6.32
N ASN A 404 -0.17 7.00 -5.38
CA ASN A 404 -1.00 5.81 -5.19
C ASN A 404 -2.42 6.07 -5.71
N PRO A 405 -2.74 5.68 -6.95
CA PRO A 405 -4.04 5.94 -7.55
C PRO A 405 -5.18 5.15 -6.91
N GLY A 406 -6.26 5.86 -6.60
CA GLY A 406 -7.44 5.35 -5.91
C GLY A 406 -8.03 6.39 -4.96
N ASN A 407 -9.25 6.15 -4.47
CA ASN A 407 -9.81 6.98 -3.41
C ASN A 407 -9.08 6.65 -2.09
N CYS A 408 -8.14 7.50 -1.69
CA CYS A 408 -7.44 7.39 -0.42
C CYS A 408 -8.24 8.18 0.62
N CYS A 409 -8.98 7.49 1.47
CA CYS A 409 -9.61 8.16 2.62
C CYS A 409 -8.49 8.66 3.55
N LEU A 410 -8.43 9.97 3.78
CA LEU A 410 -7.69 10.47 4.92
C LEU A 410 -8.61 10.29 6.14
N VAL A 411 -8.43 9.17 6.82
CA VAL A 411 -9.16 8.87 8.04
C VAL A 411 -8.34 9.39 9.19
N PHE A 412 -8.87 10.36 9.94
CA PHE A 412 -8.31 10.67 11.25
C PHE A 412 -8.56 9.45 12.12
N SER A 413 -7.50 8.80 12.59
CA SER A 413 -7.62 7.78 13.62
C SER A 413 -7.69 8.52 14.94
N PHE A 414 -8.88 8.91 15.38
CA PHE A 414 -9.04 9.41 16.73
C PHE A 414 -8.80 8.30 17.74
N GLY A 415 -7.93 8.60 18.68
CA GLY A 415 -8.33 8.69 20.08
C GLY A 415 -8.05 10.10 20.56
N SER A 416 -9.08 10.89 20.81
CA SER A 416 -8.96 12.16 21.54
C SER A 416 -9.61 11.96 22.90
N PRO A 417 -8.95 12.32 23.99
CA PRO A 417 -9.60 12.36 25.30
C PRO A 417 -10.74 13.41 25.50
N GLN A 418 -11.01 14.35 24.58
CA GLN A 418 -12.21 15.23 24.57
C GLN A 418 -13.38 14.51 23.89
N LEU A 419 -13.05 13.59 22.99
CA LEU A 419 -13.91 12.56 22.43
C LEU A 419 -14.09 11.42 23.45
N ARG A 420 -14.78 11.69 24.56
CA ARG A 420 -15.18 10.61 25.46
C ARG A 420 -16.21 9.70 24.80
N SER A 421 -15.87 8.42 24.82
CA SER A 421 -16.70 7.23 24.65
C SER A 421 -17.07 6.79 23.24
N LEU A 422 -16.35 5.73 22.87
CA LEU A 422 -16.46 4.89 21.69
C LEU A 422 -16.11 5.66 20.43
N VAL A 423 -15.23 5.14 19.60
CA VAL A 423 -15.46 3.86 18.94
C VAL A 423 -14.19 3.49 18.14
N HIS A 424 -13.85 2.21 17.94
CA HIS A 424 -13.39 1.63 16.65
C HIS A 424 -13.35 0.10 16.83
N ALA A 425 -14.50 -0.56 16.68
CA ALA A 425 -14.55 -1.96 16.34
C ALA A 425 -15.55 -2.13 15.18
N LEU A 426 -15.08 -2.77 14.11
CA LEU A 426 -15.78 -3.15 12.88
C LEU A 426 -16.15 -2.04 11.87
N PRO A 427 -16.24 -2.38 10.56
CA PRO A 427 -16.79 -1.52 9.49
C PRO A 427 -18.26 -1.13 9.66
N SER A 428 -18.82 -1.29 10.86
CA SER A 428 -20.24 -1.16 11.16
C SER A 428 -20.44 0.06 12.08
N ARG A 429 -20.80 1.17 11.44
CA ARG A 429 -21.61 2.30 11.96
C ARG A 429 -21.17 3.18 13.13
N GLY A 430 -20.19 2.87 13.96
CA GLY A 430 -19.96 3.74 15.13
C GLY A 430 -18.90 4.83 14.99
N ALA A 431 -17.80 4.57 14.29
CA ALA A 431 -16.49 5.01 14.79
C ALA A 431 -15.82 6.36 14.57
N HIS A 432 -16.55 7.30 14.04
CA HIS A 432 -16.54 7.68 12.64
C HIS A 432 -17.64 8.76 12.47
N SER A 433 -18.36 9.05 13.57
CA SER A 433 -19.69 9.64 13.68
C SER A 433 -19.71 11.16 13.80
N TRP A 434 -18.64 11.81 14.30
CA TRP A 434 -18.61 13.27 14.48
C TRP A 434 -18.01 14.03 13.30
N GLY A 435 -17.34 13.35 12.36
CA GLY A 435 -17.03 13.89 11.04
C GLY A 435 -15.64 14.53 10.83
N LEU A 436 -14.64 14.28 11.68
CA LEU A 436 -13.24 14.66 11.36
C LEU A 436 -12.65 13.73 10.30
N LYS A 437 -13.05 13.89 9.06
CA LYS A 437 -12.53 13.10 7.93
C LYS A 437 -12.54 13.93 6.67
N MET A 438 -11.68 13.55 5.75
CA MET A 438 -11.77 13.98 4.36
C MET A 438 -11.26 12.84 3.47
N ALA A 439 -11.51 12.92 2.18
CA ALA A 439 -10.95 11.97 1.23
C ALA A 439 -10.00 12.70 0.28
N PHE A 440 -8.83 12.11 0.04
CA PHE A 440 -8.02 12.43 -1.12
C PHE A 440 -8.44 11.50 -2.24
N LEU A 441 -9.09 12.06 -3.25
CA LEU A 441 -9.22 11.37 -4.52
C LEU A 441 -7.92 11.56 -5.30
N VAL A 442 -7.07 10.54 -5.29
CA VAL A 442 -5.85 10.55 -6.10
C VAL A 442 -6.19 9.97 -7.45
N ASP A 443 -6.47 10.87 -8.38
CA ASP A 443 -6.69 10.52 -9.78
C ASP A 443 -5.54 9.67 -10.32
N ASN A 444 -5.83 8.76 -11.25
CA ASN A 444 -4.78 8.00 -11.90
C ASN A 444 -3.80 9.00 -12.56
N GLY A 445 -2.56 9.09 -12.07
CA GLY A 445 -1.56 10.06 -12.54
C GLY A 445 -1.44 10.08 -14.08
N LYS A 446 -1.02 11.20 -14.66
CA LYS A 446 -0.79 11.30 -16.12
C LYS A 446 -0.04 10.05 -16.58
N GLY A 447 -0.59 9.33 -17.57
CA GLY A 447 0.08 8.14 -18.12
C GLY A 447 1.48 8.51 -18.60
N PRO A 448 2.36 7.54 -18.94
CA PRO A 448 3.65 7.87 -19.50
C PRO A 448 3.45 8.91 -20.61
N LYS A 449 4.07 10.09 -20.48
CA LYS A 449 4.15 11.01 -21.60
C LYS A 449 4.97 10.27 -22.63
N GLU A 450 4.35 9.87 -23.73
CA GLU A 450 4.99 9.31 -24.92
C GLU A 450 4.72 10.27 -26.08
N LEU A 451 5.77 10.61 -26.82
CA LEU A 451 5.75 11.62 -27.88
C LEU A 451 5.24 13.00 -27.43
N CYS A 452 5.56 13.44 -26.21
CA CYS A 452 5.11 14.71 -25.62
C CYS A 452 3.58 14.91 -25.55
N SER A 453 2.79 13.85 -25.77
CA SER A 453 1.34 13.82 -25.61
C SER A 453 0.95 12.99 -24.39
N SER A 454 -0.21 13.28 -23.80
CA SER A 454 -0.78 12.48 -22.72
C SER A 454 -2.18 12.03 -23.11
N LYS A 455 -2.40 10.71 -23.17
CA LYS A 455 -3.72 10.10 -23.34
C LYS A 455 -4.05 9.19 -22.17
N ARG A 456 -5.33 8.85 -22.01
CA ARG A 456 -5.76 7.79 -21.10
C ARG A 456 -5.64 6.45 -21.83
N ILE A 457 -5.04 5.43 -21.21
CA ILE A 457 -4.94 4.08 -21.80
C ILE A 457 -5.41 3.00 -20.84
N VAL A 458 -5.63 1.76 -21.27
CA VAL A 458 -5.92 0.67 -20.34
C VAL A 458 -4.61 -0.03 -19.92
N THR A 459 -4.40 -0.34 -18.64
CA THR A 459 -3.22 -1.01 -18.08
C THR A 459 -3.57 -2.25 -17.29
N VAL A 460 -2.57 -3.01 -16.87
CA VAL A 460 -2.71 -4.03 -15.83
C VAL A 460 -1.88 -3.64 -14.61
N ASN A 461 -2.50 -3.58 -13.43
CA ASN A 461 -1.85 -3.16 -12.18
C ASN A 461 -1.07 -1.82 -12.31
N GLY A 462 -1.60 -0.87 -13.09
CA GLY A 462 -0.99 0.43 -13.35
C GLY A 462 0.24 0.42 -14.27
N ARG A 463 0.50 -0.69 -14.98
CA ARG A 463 1.68 -0.86 -15.86
C ARG A 463 1.28 -1.13 -17.32
N SER A 464 2.00 -0.50 -18.24
CA SER A 464 2.01 -0.80 -19.68
C SER A 464 3.47 -0.70 -20.17
N PRO A 465 4.07 -1.76 -20.73
CA PRO A 465 3.57 -3.13 -20.72
C PRO A 465 3.25 -3.63 -19.30
N GLY A 466 2.28 -4.53 -19.18
CA GLY A 466 1.84 -5.11 -17.92
C GLY A 466 2.87 -6.03 -17.26
N PRO A 467 2.59 -6.55 -16.05
CA PRO A 467 3.52 -7.41 -15.32
C PRO A 467 3.83 -8.71 -16.06
N THR A 468 5.08 -9.17 -15.97
CA THR A 468 5.49 -10.49 -16.47
C THR A 468 4.98 -11.61 -15.55
N LEU A 469 4.35 -12.62 -16.14
CA LEU A 469 3.95 -13.85 -15.45
C LEU A 469 5.12 -14.83 -15.48
N TYR A 470 5.63 -15.24 -14.31
CA TYR A 470 6.69 -16.23 -14.19
C TYR A 470 6.17 -17.57 -13.65
N ALA A 471 6.22 -18.60 -14.50
CA ALA A 471 5.86 -19.97 -14.16
C ALA A 471 7.01 -20.92 -14.51
N ARG A 472 6.92 -22.17 -14.09
CA ARG A 472 7.72 -23.28 -14.62
C ARG A 472 6.84 -24.20 -15.45
N GLU A 473 7.47 -24.99 -16.30
CA GLU A 473 6.81 -26.13 -16.93
C GLU A 473 6.10 -26.99 -15.87
N ASP A 474 4.81 -27.27 -16.12
CA ASP A 474 3.82 -27.97 -15.30
C ASP A 474 3.35 -27.26 -14.03
N ASP A 475 3.67 -25.98 -13.84
CA ASP A 475 2.99 -25.18 -12.82
C ASP A 475 1.51 -25.02 -13.20
N THR A 476 0.62 -25.19 -12.21
CA THR A 476 -0.76 -24.69 -12.28
C THR A 476 -0.78 -23.22 -11.93
N VAL A 477 -1.34 -22.42 -12.82
CA VAL A 477 -1.36 -20.96 -12.75
C VAL A 477 -2.79 -20.50 -12.48
N LEU A 478 -2.94 -19.76 -11.39
CA LEU A 478 -4.19 -19.13 -10.97
C LEU A 478 -4.06 -17.62 -11.13
N VAL A 479 -4.91 -17.05 -11.97
CA VAL A 479 -4.90 -15.61 -12.26
C VAL A 479 -6.29 -15.00 -12.06
N LYS A 480 -6.47 -14.24 -10.98
CA LYS A 480 -7.70 -13.48 -10.76
C LYS A 480 -7.60 -12.13 -11.46
N VAL A 481 -8.44 -11.93 -12.47
CA VAL A 481 -8.63 -10.69 -13.21
C VAL A 481 -9.81 -9.95 -12.60
N VAL A 482 -9.60 -8.73 -12.11
CA VAL A 482 -10.65 -7.83 -11.61
C VAL A 482 -10.73 -6.64 -12.55
N ASN A 483 -11.87 -6.48 -13.21
CA ASN A 483 -12.08 -5.41 -14.17
C ASN A 483 -12.46 -4.11 -13.44
N HIS A 484 -11.51 -3.18 -13.35
CA HIS A 484 -11.73 -1.84 -12.81
C HIS A 484 -11.79 -0.77 -13.92
N VAL A 485 -12.21 -1.14 -15.13
CA VAL A 485 -12.24 -0.20 -16.26
C VAL A 485 -13.66 -0.12 -16.83
N LYS A 486 -13.98 0.97 -17.54
CA LYS A 486 -15.31 1.17 -18.14
C LYS A 486 -15.62 0.22 -19.29
N TYR A 487 -14.59 -0.42 -19.84
CA TYR A 487 -14.70 -1.34 -20.96
C TYR A 487 -14.96 -2.76 -20.48
N ASN A 488 -15.64 -3.54 -21.32
CA ASN A 488 -15.63 -5.00 -21.21
C ASN A 488 -14.23 -5.52 -21.50
N VAL A 489 -13.74 -6.45 -20.68
CA VAL A 489 -12.38 -6.97 -20.77
C VAL A 489 -12.40 -8.50 -20.81
N SER A 490 -11.51 -9.07 -21.62
CA SER A 490 -11.09 -10.46 -21.48
C SER A 490 -9.58 -10.54 -21.67
N ILE A 491 -8.92 -11.52 -21.04
CA ILE A 491 -7.46 -11.70 -21.12
C ILE A 491 -7.18 -13.07 -21.70
N HIS A 492 -6.34 -13.12 -22.74
CA HIS A 492 -5.87 -14.34 -23.37
C HIS A 492 -4.42 -14.64 -23.01
N TRP A 493 -4.12 -15.92 -22.82
CA TRP A 493 -2.80 -16.45 -22.48
C TRP A 493 -2.13 -16.99 -23.74
N HIS A 494 -1.75 -16.08 -24.63
CA HIS A 494 -1.29 -16.39 -25.97
C HIS A 494 -0.21 -17.47 -26.00
N GLY A 495 -0.48 -18.52 -26.79
CA GLY A 495 0.38 -19.68 -26.97
C GLY A 495 0.30 -20.72 -25.86
N ILE A 496 -0.36 -20.48 -24.73
CA ILE A 496 -0.64 -21.54 -23.74
C ILE A 496 -1.62 -22.53 -24.35
N ARG A 497 -1.28 -23.82 -24.33
CA ARG A 497 -2.06 -24.87 -25.02
C ARG A 497 -3.48 -25.09 -24.51
N GLN A 498 -3.79 -24.64 -23.29
CA GLN A 498 -5.08 -24.85 -22.62
C GLN A 498 -5.62 -26.28 -22.70
N LEU A 499 -4.74 -27.27 -22.47
CA LEU A 499 -5.13 -28.68 -22.49
C LEU A 499 -6.26 -28.93 -21.49
N ARG A 500 -7.45 -29.21 -22.03
CA ARG A 500 -8.70 -29.40 -21.26
C ARG A 500 -9.05 -28.21 -20.35
N THR A 501 -8.62 -27.00 -20.69
CA THR A 501 -8.82 -25.77 -19.89
C THR A 501 -9.29 -24.60 -20.77
N GLY A 502 -9.99 -24.89 -21.87
CA GLY A 502 -10.45 -23.89 -22.84
C GLY A 502 -11.34 -22.78 -22.27
N TRP A 503 -12.05 -23.02 -21.16
CA TRP A 503 -12.81 -21.98 -20.44
C TRP A 503 -11.92 -20.86 -19.89
N ALA A 504 -10.62 -21.11 -19.71
CA ALA A 504 -9.63 -20.14 -19.28
C ALA A 504 -8.84 -19.54 -20.45
N ASP A 505 -9.22 -19.80 -21.70
CA ASP A 505 -8.45 -19.35 -22.86
C ASP A 505 -8.46 -17.83 -23.04
N GLY A 506 -9.63 -17.18 -22.91
CA GLY A 506 -9.72 -15.72 -22.89
C GLY A 506 -10.45 -15.00 -24.03
N PRO A 507 -10.53 -15.52 -25.28
CA PRO A 507 -11.18 -14.80 -26.37
C PRO A 507 -12.66 -14.52 -26.09
N ALA A 508 -13.01 -13.23 -26.04
CA ALA A 508 -14.37 -12.79 -25.75
C ALA A 508 -15.35 -13.28 -26.83
N TYR A 509 -16.51 -13.76 -26.40
CA TYR A 509 -17.57 -14.34 -27.23
C TYR A 509 -17.21 -15.66 -27.94
N ILE A 510 -16.00 -16.18 -27.75
CA ILE A 510 -15.60 -17.50 -28.25
C ILE A 510 -15.55 -18.52 -27.10
N THR A 511 -14.73 -18.27 -26.08
CA THR A 511 -14.57 -19.19 -24.95
C THR A 511 -15.18 -18.67 -23.65
N GLN A 512 -15.48 -17.37 -23.59
CA GLN A 512 -16.12 -16.74 -22.44
C GLN A 512 -16.89 -15.47 -22.83
N CYS A 513 -17.87 -15.11 -22.02
CA CYS A 513 -18.39 -13.75 -22.01
C CYS A 513 -17.34 -12.76 -21.45
N PRO A 514 -17.35 -11.49 -21.87
CA PRO A 514 -16.43 -10.49 -21.32
C PRO A 514 -16.67 -10.25 -19.83
N ILE A 515 -15.58 -10.04 -19.11
CA ILE A 515 -15.60 -9.59 -17.72
C ILE A 515 -16.11 -8.15 -17.71
N GLN A 516 -17.33 -7.94 -17.20
CA GLN A 516 -17.96 -6.63 -17.15
C GLN A 516 -17.24 -5.69 -16.14
N PRO A 517 -17.38 -4.37 -16.28
CA PRO A 517 -16.90 -3.41 -15.29
C PRO A 517 -17.35 -3.79 -13.86
N GLY A 518 -16.41 -3.78 -12.92
CA GLY A 518 -16.64 -4.15 -11.52
C GLY A 518 -16.68 -5.66 -11.23
N GLN A 519 -16.67 -6.52 -12.26
CA GLN A 519 -16.67 -7.98 -12.11
C GLN A 519 -15.25 -8.55 -12.06
N SER A 520 -15.15 -9.83 -11.67
CA SER A 520 -13.88 -10.56 -11.67
C SER A 520 -14.03 -11.97 -12.21
N PHE A 521 -12.95 -12.49 -12.78
CA PHE A 521 -12.86 -13.85 -13.30
C PHE A 521 -11.53 -14.48 -12.90
N VAL A 522 -11.53 -15.77 -12.59
CA VAL A 522 -10.32 -16.51 -12.23
C VAL A 522 -9.96 -17.45 -13.37
N TYR A 523 -8.85 -17.17 -14.03
CA TYR A 523 -8.22 -18.07 -14.98
C TYR A 523 -7.45 -19.14 -14.21
N ASN A 524 -7.69 -20.40 -14.53
CA ASN A 524 -7.07 -21.55 -13.89
C ASN A 524 -6.67 -22.57 -14.96
N PHE A 525 -5.37 -22.75 -15.16
CA PHE A 525 -4.83 -23.67 -16.15
C PHE A 525 -3.44 -24.17 -15.75
N THR A 526 -3.00 -25.26 -16.38
CA THR A 526 -1.67 -25.86 -16.16
C THR A 526 -0.83 -25.72 -17.42
N ILE A 527 0.42 -25.30 -17.27
CA ILE A 527 1.34 -25.10 -18.40
C ILE A 527 2.05 -26.41 -18.73
N THR A 528 1.45 -27.25 -19.58
CA THR A 528 1.98 -28.58 -19.86
C THR A 528 2.88 -28.62 -21.10
N GLY A 529 4.13 -29.05 -20.90
CA GLY A 529 5.07 -29.33 -22.00
C GLY A 529 5.46 -28.11 -22.82
N GLN A 530 5.50 -26.92 -22.20
CA GLN A 530 5.95 -25.67 -22.79
C GLN A 530 7.05 -25.08 -21.91
N ARG A 531 8.07 -24.46 -22.52
CA ARG A 531 9.17 -23.83 -21.81
C ARG A 531 9.74 -22.70 -22.66
N GLY A 532 9.85 -21.52 -22.09
CA GLY A 532 10.33 -20.37 -22.80
C GLY A 532 9.57 -19.09 -22.56
N THR A 533 9.34 -18.35 -23.63
CA THR A 533 8.65 -17.06 -23.60
C THR A 533 7.34 -17.18 -24.37
N LEU A 534 6.30 -16.57 -23.82
CA LEU A 534 4.99 -16.35 -24.42
C LEU A 534 4.52 -14.95 -24.03
N LEU A 535 3.28 -14.60 -24.35
CA LEU A 535 2.67 -13.33 -23.95
C LEU A 535 1.25 -13.55 -23.45
N TRP A 536 0.74 -12.59 -22.68
CA TRP A 536 -0.68 -12.46 -22.40
C TRP A 536 -1.14 -11.11 -22.92
N HIS A 537 -2.39 -11.00 -23.35
CA HIS A 537 -2.95 -9.75 -23.84
C HIS A 537 -4.48 -9.70 -23.69
N ALA A 538 -5.05 -8.50 -23.71
CA ALA A 538 -6.50 -8.36 -23.84
C ALA A 538 -6.97 -9.01 -25.15
N HIS A 539 -8.12 -9.69 -25.11
CA HIS A 539 -8.67 -10.39 -26.27
C HIS A 539 -10.11 -9.96 -26.57
N ILE A 540 -10.31 -8.65 -26.48
CA ILE A 540 -11.52 -7.93 -26.86
C ILE A 540 -11.13 -6.49 -27.21
N LEU A 541 -11.78 -5.92 -28.23
CA LEU A 541 -11.49 -4.58 -28.75
C LEU A 541 -10.00 -4.41 -29.14
N TRP A 542 -9.53 -3.17 -29.28
CA TRP A 542 -8.11 -2.85 -29.53
C TRP A 542 -7.32 -2.62 -28.23
N LEU A 543 -7.88 -3.05 -27.09
CA LEU A 543 -7.26 -2.88 -25.76
C LEU A 543 -5.88 -3.52 -25.64
N ARG A 544 -5.56 -4.55 -26.45
CA ARG A 544 -4.23 -5.17 -26.45
C ARG A 544 -3.10 -4.22 -26.84
N ALA A 545 -3.41 -3.07 -27.44
CA ALA A 545 -2.42 -2.01 -27.69
C ALA A 545 -1.69 -1.60 -26.42
N THR A 546 -2.36 -1.65 -25.26
CA THR A 546 -1.78 -1.21 -23.98
C THR A 546 -1.94 -2.24 -22.87
N VAL A 547 -2.85 -3.22 -23.04
CA VAL A 547 -3.12 -4.34 -22.14
C VAL A 547 -2.46 -5.61 -22.67
N HIS A 548 -1.16 -5.73 -22.45
CA HIS A 548 -0.37 -6.90 -22.78
C HIS A 548 0.82 -7.05 -21.83
N GLY A 549 1.42 -8.23 -21.77
CA GLY A 549 2.65 -8.46 -21.01
C GLY A 549 3.24 -9.84 -21.30
N ALA A 550 4.43 -10.08 -20.75
CA ALA A 550 5.17 -11.31 -21.01
C ALA A 550 4.71 -12.48 -20.12
N ILE A 551 4.85 -13.70 -20.64
CA ILE A 551 4.82 -14.94 -19.88
C ILE A 551 6.22 -15.58 -20.02
N VAL A 552 6.86 -15.92 -18.91
CA VAL A 552 8.13 -16.64 -18.88
C VAL A 552 7.91 -17.98 -18.19
N VAL A 553 8.07 -19.05 -18.96
CA VAL A 553 7.95 -20.44 -18.54
C VAL A 553 9.36 -21.02 -18.39
N LEU A 554 9.86 -21.10 -17.17
CA LEU A 554 11.18 -21.66 -16.92
C LEU A 554 11.16 -23.20 -17.05
N PRO A 555 12.30 -23.84 -17.34
CA PRO A 555 12.41 -25.29 -17.24
C PRO A 555 11.98 -25.81 -15.86
N ARG A 556 11.62 -27.10 -15.78
CA ARG A 556 11.42 -27.77 -14.49
C ARG A 556 12.63 -27.60 -13.57
N ARG A 557 12.42 -27.65 -12.25
CA ARG A 557 13.53 -27.56 -11.29
C ARG A 557 14.52 -28.71 -11.51
N GLY A 558 15.81 -28.40 -11.50
CA GLY A 558 16.87 -29.36 -11.76
C GLY A 558 17.16 -29.63 -13.23
N ILE A 559 16.33 -29.12 -14.16
CA ILE A 559 16.56 -29.24 -15.59
C ILE A 559 17.22 -27.95 -16.11
N PRO A 560 18.45 -28.02 -16.65
CA PRO A 560 19.12 -26.84 -17.21
C PRO A 560 18.54 -26.45 -18.58
N TYR A 561 18.92 -25.26 -19.06
CA TYR A 561 18.74 -24.91 -20.46
C TYR A 561 19.55 -25.87 -21.36
N PRO A 562 19.12 -26.13 -22.61
CA PRO A 562 19.88 -26.94 -23.57
C PRO A 562 21.11 -26.19 -24.15
N PHE A 563 21.37 -24.99 -23.65
CA PHE A 563 22.50 -24.13 -23.97
C PHE A 563 23.09 -23.56 -22.67
N PRO A 564 24.34 -23.05 -22.69
CA PRO A 564 24.95 -22.45 -21.50
C PRO A 564 24.06 -21.38 -20.88
N ALA A 565 23.87 -21.45 -19.57
CA ALA A 565 22.99 -20.52 -18.86
C ALA A 565 23.44 -19.06 -19.08
N PRO A 566 22.53 -18.16 -19.48
CA PRO A 566 22.88 -16.76 -19.70
C PRO A 566 23.23 -16.08 -18.37
N HIS A 567 24.07 -15.05 -18.43
CA HIS A 567 24.40 -14.22 -17.28
C HIS A 567 23.17 -13.49 -16.73
N LYS A 568 22.29 -13.04 -17.63
CA LYS A 568 21.02 -12.38 -17.29
C LYS A 568 20.00 -12.56 -18.40
N GLU A 569 18.73 -12.64 -18.03
CA GLU A 569 17.59 -12.67 -18.93
C GLU A 569 16.86 -11.33 -18.91
N VAL A 570 16.40 -10.87 -20.07
CA VAL A 570 15.76 -9.57 -20.25
C VAL A 570 14.55 -9.74 -21.15
N VAL A 571 13.38 -9.31 -20.68
CA VAL A 571 12.16 -9.26 -21.49
C VAL A 571 12.18 -8.00 -22.35
N VAL A 572 11.91 -8.16 -23.64
CA VAL A 572 11.88 -7.09 -24.62
C VAL A 572 10.55 -7.16 -25.37
N VAL A 573 9.60 -6.31 -24.99
CA VAL A 573 8.30 -6.20 -25.62
C VAL A 573 8.35 -5.13 -26.69
N LEU A 574 8.07 -5.52 -27.93
CA LEU A 574 7.88 -4.63 -29.07
C LEU A 574 6.38 -4.35 -29.20
N ALA A 575 5.99 -3.09 -29.29
CA ALA A 575 4.59 -2.69 -29.38
C ALA A 575 4.41 -1.41 -30.21
N GLU A 576 3.18 -0.97 -30.37
CA GLU A 576 2.81 0.24 -31.10
C GLU A 576 2.14 1.27 -30.19
N TRP A 577 2.30 2.54 -30.51
CA TRP A 577 1.73 3.66 -29.78
C TRP A 577 1.01 4.63 -30.73
N TRP A 578 -0.24 4.95 -30.39
CA TRP A 578 -1.00 6.04 -31.01
C TRP A 578 -1.10 7.22 -30.04
N LYS A 579 -1.13 8.46 -30.52
CA LYS A 579 -1.53 9.61 -29.70
C LYS A 579 -3.04 9.63 -29.47
N SER A 580 -3.81 9.20 -30.47
CA SER A 580 -5.26 9.03 -30.37
C SER A 580 -5.65 7.83 -29.50
N ASP A 581 -6.87 7.84 -28.96
CA ASP A 581 -7.47 6.67 -28.33
C ASP A 581 -7.63 5.57 -29.38
N THR A 582 -7.10 4.38 -29.10
CA THR A 582 -7.14 3.24 -30.04
C THR A 582 -8.55 2.77 -30.32
N GLU A 583 -9.48 2.95 -29.38
CA GLU A 583 -10.90 2.66 -29.59
C GLU A 583 -11.54 3.67 -30.56
N VAL A 584 -11.10 4.93 -30.56
CA VAL A 584 -11.57 5.91 -31.55
C VAL A 584 -11.07 5.55 -32.94
N VAL A 585 -9.78 5.18 -33.06
CA VAL A 585 -9.15 4.78 -34.33
C VAL A 585 -9.90 3.60 -34.97
N ILE A 586 -10.16 2.54 -34.20
CA ILE A 586 -10.88 1.38 -34.75
C ILE A 586 -12.36 1.67 -35.03
N ASN A 587 -13.04 2.47 -34.20
CA ASN A 587 -14.43 2.82 -34.44
C ASN A 587 -14.60 3.69 -35.70
N GLU A 588 -13.65 4.56 -36.00
CA GLU A 588 -13.64 5.34 -37.24
C GLU A 588 -13.40 4.46 -38.47
N ALA A 589 -12.45 3.51 -38.39
CA ALA A 589 -12.21 2.52 -39.44
C ALA A 589 -13.46 1.67 -39.71
N LEU A 590 -14.13 1.18 -38.67
CA LEU A 590 -15.38 0.41 -38.79
C LEU A 590 -16.52 1.22 -39.40
N LYS A 591 -16.62 2.52 -39.07
CA LYS A 591 -17.65 3.41 -39.63
C LYS A 591 -17.39 3.79 -41.09
N SER A 592 -16.12 4.03 -41.45
CA SER A 592 -15.73 4.44 -42.79
C SER A 592 -15.56 3.27 -43.77
N GLY A 593 -15.33 2.06 -43.25
CA GLY A 593 -14.97 0.88 -44.05
C GLY A 593 -13.52 0.91 -44.56
N LEU A 594 -12.72 1.91 -44.17
CA LEU A 594 -11.31 2.05 -44.54
C LEU A 594 -10.39 1.39 -43.51
N ALA A 595 -9.12 1.20 -43.89
CA ALA A 595 -8.10 0.72 -42.96
C ALA A 595 -7.88 1.71 -41.80
N PRO A 596 -7.60 1.21 -40.57
CA PRO A 596 -7.33 2.08 -39.43
C PRO A 596 -6.02 2.87 -39.61
N ASN A 597 -5.97 4.07 -39.02
CA ASN A 597 -4.76 4.89 -39.04
C ASN A 597 -3.56 4.15 -38.42
N VAL A 598 -2.40 4.30 -39.05
CA VAL A 598 -1.11 3.75 -38.57
C VAL A 598 -0.72 4.35 -37.23
N SER A 599 0.15 3.63 -36.49
CA SER A 599 0.66 4.09 -35.20
C SER A 599 1.59 5.31 -35.35
N ASP A 600 1.63 6.15 -34.30
CA ASP A 600 2.54 7.30 -34.24
C ASP A 600 3.99 6.88 -33.96
N ALA A 601 4.19 5.72 -33.29
CA ALA A 601 5.51 5.16 -33.04
C ALA A 601 5.45 3.67 -32.67
N HIS A 602 6.53 2.94 -33.00
CA HIS A 602 6.85 1.67 -32.37
C HIS A 602 7.59 1.90 -31.05
N THR A 603 7.43 0.98 -30.12
CA THR A 603 8.02 1.08 -28.78
C THR A 603 8.77 -0.18 -28.40
N ILE A 604 9.85 -0.01 -27.63
CA ILE A 604 10.56 -1.10 -26.95
C ILE A 604 10.32 -0.94 -25.46
N ASN A 605 9.62 -1.89 -24.85
CA ASN A 605 9.20 -1.85 -23.45
C ASN A 605 8.45 -0.55 -23.08
N GLY A 606 7.61 -0.02 -23.98
CA GLY A 606 6.89 1.24 -23.78
C GLY A 606 7.74 2.51 -23.98
N HIS A 607 8.88 2.40 -24.67
CA HIS A 607 9.71 3.55 -25.01
C HIS A 607 9.82 3.71 -26.53
N PRO A 608 9.40 4.86 -27.12
CA PRO A 608 9.49 5.09 -28.56
C PRO A 608 10.92 5.41 -29.05
N GLY A 609 11.89 5.52 -28.15
CA GLY A 609 13.26 5.91 -28.47
C GLY A 609 13.46 7.43 -28.49
N ALA A 610 14.54 7.89 -29.12
CA ALA A 610 14.86 9.31 -29.23
C ALA A 610 14.03 9.95 -30.35
N VAL A 611 13.11 10.85 -29.99
CA VAL A 611 12.24 11.55 -30.95
C VAL A 611 12.67 13.02 -31.00
N SER A 612 12.97 13.53 -32.19
CA SER A 612 13.53 14.88 -32.41
C SER A 612 12.65 16.01 -31.87
N THR A 613 11.33 15.80 -31.79
CA THR A 613 10.34 16.76 -31.32
C THR A 613 10.04 16.68 -29.82
N CYS A 614 10.66 15.74 -29.08
CA CYS A 614 10.41 15.56 -27.65
C CYS A 614 11.69 15.14 -26.89
N SER A 615 12.42 16.13 -26.38
CA SER A 615 13.75 15.95 -25.75
C SER A 615 13.72 15.23 -24.38
N SER A 616 12.54 15.01 -23.78
CA SER A 616 12.38 14.45 -22.43
C SER A 616 12.19 12.94 -22.37
N GLN A 617 12.27 12.21 -23.49
CA GLN A 617 12.05 10.76 -23.54
C GLN A 617 13.34 10.03 -23.89
N GLY A 618 13.81 9.21 -22.95
CA GLY A 618 14.90 8.27 -23.17
C GLY A 618 14.40 6.98 -23.81
N GLY A 619 15.25 6.35 -24.63
CA GLY A 619 15.01 5.00 -25.13
C GLY A 619 15.29 3.92 -24.07
N PHE A 620 14.82 2.70 -24.34
CA PHE A 620 15.19 1.53 -23.54
C PHE A 620 16.71 1.32 -23.56
N THR A 621 17.33 1.20 -22.37
CA THR A 621 18.77 0.93 -22.23
C THR A 621 19.01 -0.37 -21.49
N LEU A 622 19.86 -1.23 -22.05
CA LEU A 622 20.32 -2.46 -21.39
C LEU A 622 21.82 -2.37 -21.06
N PRO A 623 22.21 -2.21 -19.78
CA PRO A 623 23.61 -2.26 -19.39
C PRO A 623 24.15 -3.70 -19.50
N VAL A 624 25.29 -3.85 -20.18
CA VAL A 624 25.98 -5.14 -20.38
C VAL A 624 27.42 -5.10 -19.90
N GLN A 625 27.94 -6.25 -19.48
CA GLN A 625 29.34 -6.46 -19.09
C GLN A 625 30.08 -7.18 -20.21
N SER A 626 31.30 -6.73 -20.50
CA SER A 626 32.16 -7.34 -21.52
C SER A 626 32.35 -8.84 -21.27
N GLY A 627 32.26 -9.64 -22.33
CA GLY A 627 32.40 -11.09 -22.32
C GLY A 627 31.21 -11.88 -21.74
N LYS A 628 30.16 -11.22 -21.24
CA LYS A 628 28.96 -11.90 -20.71
C LYS A 628 27.91 -12.12 -21.80
N THR A 629 27.15 -13.21 -21.69
CA THR A 629 26.03 -13.55 -22.57
C THR A 629 24.70 -13.23 -21.91
N TYR A 630 23.82 -12.54 -22.63
CA TYR A 630 22.49 -12.14 -22.20
C TYR A 630 21.45 -12.85 -23.05
N MET A 631 20.34 -13.29 -22.45
CA MET A 631 19.19 -13.80 -23.19
C MET A 631 18.12 -12.73 -23.28
N LEU A 632 17.83 -12.28 -24.51
CA LEU A 632 16.73 -11.36 -24.78
C LEU A 632 15.51 -12.18 -25.19
N ARG A 633 14.41 -12.00 -24.45
CA ARG A 633 13.13 -12.64 -24.68
C ARG A 633 12.26 -11.67 -25.47
N LEU A 634 12.36 -11.74 -26.79
CA LEU A 634 11.66 -10.83 -27.71
C LEU A 634 10.21 -11.25 -27.82
N ILE A 635 9.31 -10.28 -27.76
CA ILE A 635 7.86 -10.47 -27.88
C ILE A 635 7.36 -9.38 -28.80
N ASN A 636 6.65 -9.74 -29.88
CA ASN A 636 5.93 -8.75 -30.67
C ASN A 636 4.47 -8.68 -30.22
N ALA A 637 4.16 -7.64 -29.45
CA ALA A 637 2.81 -7.28 -29.01
C ALA A 637 2.19 -6.15 -29.84
N ALA A 638 2.79 -5.78 -30.98
CA ALA A 638 2.22 -4.84 -31.94
C ALA A 638 0.87 -5.32 -32.47
N LEU A 639 0.05 -4.39 -32.96
CA LEU A 639 -1.26 -4.74 -33.49
C LEU A 639 -1.17 -5.27 -34.92
N ASN A 640 -0.47 -4.56 -35.79
CA ASN A 640 -0.64 -4.73 -37.23
C ASN A 640 0.65 -5.06 -37.99
N GLU A 641 1.82 -4.93 -37.37
CA GLU A 641 3.09 -4.94 -38.12
C GLU A 641 4.09 -6.00 -37.65
N GLU A 642 4.71 -6.65 -38.62
CA GLU A 642 5.93 -7.44 -38.42
C GLU A 642 7.12 -6.49 -38.23
N LEU A 643 7.99 -6.83 -37.29
CA LEU A 643 9.10 -5.97 -36.91
C LEU A 643 10.43 -6.70 -37.13
N PHE A 644 11.39 -5.99 -37.70
CA PHE A 644 12.78 -6.42 -37.63
C PHE A 644 13.37 -6.01 -36.28
N PHE A 645 14.21 -6.84 -35.70
CA PHE A 645 14.96 -6.53 -34.49
C PHE A 645 16.45 -6.76 -34.74
N LYS A 646 17.26 -5.72 -34.47
CA LYS A 646 18.72 -5.75 -34.66
C LYS A 646 19.45 -4.98 -33.56
N ILE A 647 20.65 -5.44 -33.22
CA ILE A 647 21.57 -4.76 -32.31
C ILE A 647 22.84 -4.42 -33.10
N ALA A 648 23.22 -3.15 -33.13
CA ALA A 648 24.40 -2.68 -33.85
C ALA A 648 25.65 -3.46 -33.42
N GLY A 649 26.34 -4.05 -34.40
CA GLY A 649 27.58 -4.78 -34.19
C GLY A 649 27.46 -6.12 -33.45
N HIS A 650 26.26 -6.61 -33.12
CA HIS A 650 26.11 -7.87 -32.38
C HIS A 650 25.34 -8.90 -33.19
N LYS A 651 25.87 -10.13 -33.25
CA LYS A 651 25.12 -11.30 -33.76
C LYS A 651 24.15 -11.80 -32.70
N LEU A 652 23.00 -12.25 -33.14
CA LEU A 652 21.94 -12.83 -32.32
C LEU A 652 21.92 -14.34 -32.56
N THR A 653 22.03 -15.13 -31.50
CA THR A 653 21.86 -16.60 -31.61
C THR A 653 20.45 -16.96 -31.19
N VAL A 654 19.58 -17.30 -32.15
CA VAL A 654 18.20 -17.73 -31.87
C VAL A 654 18.25 -19.11 -31.23
N VAL A 655 17.54 -19.29 -30.11
CA VAL A 655 17.54 -20.56 -29.36
C VAL A 655 16.14 -21.06 -29.01
N GLU A 656 15.11 -20.22 -29.17
CA GLU A 656 13.74 -20.57 -28.83
C GLU A 656 12.76 -19.69 -29.62
N VAL A 657 11.65 -20.28 -30.06
CA VAL A 657 10.52 -19.61 -30.70
C VAL A 657 9.23 -20.18 -30.08
N ASP A 658 8.32 -19.31 -29.64
CA ASP A 658 6.99 -19.67 -29.11
C ASP A 658 7.02 -20.75 -28.01
N ALA A 659 7.90 -20.54 -27.02
CA ALA A 659 8.16 -21.47 -25.91
C ALA A 659 8.49 -22.91 -26.33
N ILE A 660 9.21 -23.03 -27.46
CA ILE A 660 9.80 -24.26 -27.97
C ILE A 660 11.25 -23.99 -28.36
N TYR A 661 12.18 -24.82 -27.89
CA TYR A 661 13.57 -24.72 -28.28
C TYR A 661 13.75 -25.05 -29.76
N VAL A 662 14.60 -24.30 -30.43
CA VAL A 662 14.99 -24.54 -31.82
C VAL A 662 16.46 -24.93 -31.90
N LYS A 663 16.86 -25.54 -33.02
CA LYS A 663 18.28 -25.74 -33.31
C LYS A 663 18.96 -24.37 -33.38
N PRO A 664 19.96 -24.07 -32.53
CA PRO A 664 20.52 -22.73 -32.49
C PRO A 664 21.12 -22.29 -33.83
N PHE A 665 20.79 -21.08 -34.27
CA PHE A 665 21.39 -20.47 -35.46
C PHE A 665 21.70 -18.99 -35.21
N LYS A 666 22.71 -18.47 -35.90
CA LYS A 666 23.15 -17.08 -35.76
C LYS A 666 22.56 -16.23 -36.88
N THR A 667 22.05 -15.07 -36.52
CA THR A 667 21.55 -14.06 -37.46
C THR A 667 21.95 -12.66 -36.99
N ASP A 668 22.02 -11.71 -37.91
CA ASP A 668 22.20 -10.30 -37.57
C ASP A 668 20.86 -9.59 -37.36
N THR A 669 19.74 -10.21 -37.75
CA THR A 669 18.39 -9.62 -37.67
C THR A 669 17.35 -10.70 -37.43
N VAL A 670 16.42 -10.42 -36.54
CA VAL A 670 15.23 -11.27 -36.29
C VAL A 670 14.03 -10.58 -36.90
N LEU A 671 13.25 -11.29 -37.73
CA LEU A 671 11.91 -10.88 -38.11
C LEU A 671 10.93 -11.53 -37.11
N ILE A 672 10.01 -10.75 -36.55
CA ILE A 672 9.05 -11.23 -35.56
C ILE A 672 7.67 -10.63 -35.85
N ALA A 673 6.67 -11.47 -36.06
CA ALA A 673 5.30 -11.07 -36.37
C ALA A 673 4.45 -10.90 -35.09
N PRO A 674 3.36 -10.10 -35.11
CA PRO A 674 2.45 -9.96 -33.97
C PRO A 674 2.00 -11.31 -33.40
N GLY A 675 2.17 -11.49 -32.08
CA GLY A 675 1.88 -12.74 -31.37
C GLY A 675 3.08 -13.67 -31.22
N GLN A 676 4.10 -13.55 -32.07
CA GLN A 676 5.30 -14.38 -31.96
C GLN A 676 6.22 -13.93 -30.83
N THR A 677 6.98 -14.89 -30.34
CA THR A 677 8.06 -14.69 -29.36
C THR A 677 9.33 -15.37 -29.84
N THR A 678 10.49 -14.78 -29.56
CA THR A 678 11.78 -15.35 -29.96
C THR A 678 12.82 -15.04 -28.90
N ASN A 679 13.51 -16.06 -28.38
CA ASN A 679 14.64 -15.83 -27.49
C ASN A 679 15.94 -15.86 -28.27
N VAL A 680 16.76 -14.84 -28.04
CA VAL A 680 18.10 -14.74 -28.61
C VAL A 680 19.16 -14.59 -27.54
N LEU A 681 20.30 -15.26 -27.73
CA LEU A 681 21.50 -15.05 -26.95
C LEU A 681 22.37 -13.99 -27.63
N VAL A 682 22.85 -13.03 -26.82
CA VAL A 682 23.73 -11.94 -27.24
C VAL A 682 24.95 -11.92 -26.34
N THR A 683 26.14 -12.11 -26.90
CA THR A 683 27.39 -12.01 -26.16
C THR A 683 28.02 -10.63 -26.36
N ALA A 684 28.26 -9.90 -25.28
CA ALA A 684 28.82 -8.56 -25.30
C ALA A 684 30.34 -8.59 -25.54
N GLN A 685 30.76 -8.89 -26.76
CA GLN A 685 32.18 -9.03 -27.14
C GLN A 685 32.79 -7.78 -27.78
N LYS A 686 31.98 -6.73 -27.99
CA LYS A 686 32.45 -5.49 -28.62
C LYS A 686 33.11 -4.55 -27.62
N ASN A 687 33.90 -3.61 -28.14
CA ASN A 687 34.59 -2.60 -27.33
C ASN A 687 33.59 -1.80 -26.46
N PRO A 688 34.00 -1.30 -25.29
CA PRO A 688 33.13 -0.48 -24.45
C PRO A 688 32.53 0.69 -25.23
N GLY A 689 31.20 0.83 -25.22
CA GLY A 689 30.49 1.83 -26.00
C GLY A 689 28.97 1.66 -25.93
N LYS A 690 28.24 2.53 -26.65
CA LYS A 690 26.78 2.43 -26.82
C LYS A 690 26.46 1.84 -28.18
N TYR A 691 25.65 0.79 -28.21
CA TYR A 691 25.22 0.11 -29.43
C TYR A 691 23.71 0.26 -29.57
N LEU A 692 23.25 0.73 -30.73
CA LEU A 692 21.84 0.98 -30.99
C LEU A 692 21.07 -0.35 -31.12
N ILE A 693 19.91 -0.41 -30.46
CA ILE A 693 18.88 -1.42 -30.72
C ILE A 693 17.87 -0.77 -31.65
N ALA A 694 17.63 -1.37 -32.82
CA ALA A 694 16.74 -0.83 -33.85
C ALA A 694 15.60 -1.80 -34.14
N VAL A 695 14.40 -1.23 -34.30
CA VAL A 695 13.17 -1.98 -34.57
C VAL A 695 12.37 -1.34 -35.71
N PRO A 696 12.80 -1.50 -36.98
CA PRO A 696 12.05 -0.98 -38.12
C PRO A 696 10.92 -1.95 -38.54
N PRO A 697 9.81 -1.43 -39.07
CA PRO A 697 8.74 -2.26 -39.61
C PRO A 697 9.15 -2.96 -40.91
N HIS A 698 8.57 -4.13 -41.16
CA HIS A 698 8.70 -4.84 -42.43
C HIS A 698 7.55 -4.41 -43.37
N SER A 699 7.88 -3.79 -44.51
CA SER A 699 6.87 -3.41 -45.52
C SER A 699 6.85 -4.41 -46.68
N TRP A 700 5.66 -4.93 -46.99
CA TRP A 700 5.37 -5.56 -48.28
C TRP A 700 4.77 -4.53 -49.22
N THR A 701 5.35 -4.34 -50.41
CA THR A 701 4.67 -3.66 -51.52
C THR A 701 4.12 -4.74 -52.45
N LEU A 702 2.79 -4.96 -52.46
CA LEU A 702 2.14 -5.80 -53.45
C LEU A 702 2.16 -5.07 -54.80
N ARG A 703 3.13 -5.35 -55.68
CA ARG A 703 3.08 -4.90 -57.08
C ARG A 703 2.26 -5.91 -57.87
N LEU A 704 0.98 -5.61 -58.09
CA LEU A 704 0.20 -6.28 -59.14
C LEU A 704 0.67 -5.72 -60.49
N GLN A 705 1.59 -6.42 -61.16
CA GLN A 705 1.85 -6.21 -62.58
C GLN A 705 0.79 -6.98 -63.36
N TRP A 706 -0.10 -6.25 -64.04
CA TRP A 706 -0.87 -6.80 -65.15
C TRP A 706 0.07 -6.88 -66.35
N THR A 707 0.38 -8.10 -66.80
CA THR A 707 0.86 -8.31 -68.17
C THR A 707 -0.35 -8.34 -69.09
N THR A 708 -0.33 -7.53 -70.15
CA THR A 708 -1.29 -7.60 -71.27
C THR A 708 -1.37 -8.98 -71.87
#